data_AF-S8G2P0-F1
#
_entry.id   AF-S8G2P0-F1
#
_cell.length_a   1.000
_cell.length_b   1.000
_cell.length_c   1.000
_cell.angle_alpha   90.00
_cell.angle_beta   90.00
_cell.angle_gamma   90.00
#
_symmetry.space_group_name_H-M   'P 1'
#
loop_
_entity.id
_entity.type
_entity.pdbx_description
1 polymer ?
#
loop_
_entity_poly.entity_id
_entity_poly.type
_entity_poly.pdbx_seq_one_letter_code
_entity_poly.pdbx_strand_id
1 'polypeptide(L)'
;MRPTRVLCVAEKPSIAKSITQILSGGQFATRQSGNQYIRNYDFDYPQVNATFTVTAVAGHMLEHDFSFQYSKWTSCDPFELFEAPILAEVRKDAASIAQNLKNEARRAQKLMIWTDCDREGEHIGWEIMRECMKAKPNIVVTRARFSAIIPQQIHNAAQHPVPLDMAQVDAVEARILLDLRIGAAMSRLQTLSLQRRFPDHDLSEDVISYGPCQFPTLGFVVSRYNQVKAFRPETFWYIYMSITRESNTGEEEETVFTWRRGHLFDFDVAMAIYEHVLESPIARVTEVKSKDTKKWKPLPLTTVDLQKAGSRLLRMSPKKVLDIAEKLYQHGFLSYPRTETDRFDPQFDFMTLIEKQTVDPAWGDFANRLQNGGFNRPRQGRKDDKAHPPIHPTAHAGNLVGDEKRVYEYITRRFLACCSKDALGWETTVEVIYGDEEFYATGLRVRERNYLDVFIYDKWSDKELPHFESGEEFAPSVCLLKDGMTTKPHLLTEADLVTLMDKNGIGTDATIAQHIETIVKRKYVHEKMQGAVKYLVPSALGIGLVEGYDSIGFERSLSRPQLRRDTERCMVNICEGTMTKNDMLIQSIELYKEMYIRTRAEFERLVTCVRDRLREGVNLDDVGGPDDADNGGGGGGAARGGRGGRGARGGRGGRGGRGGGANPGGNSTDDGGGDNGGGGARGAARGRGSRGVRRASTVARRPSRRGRGGRGGGAAAAPAAGTINVDESDSDQYWDDPPTEPQPPPPPPAAPARKPPSSRTTAPKAPEPSSLAAPKCGCGDVAVERTVKADTVNKGRLFWACPNNRLCDFFEWADGPSGSNAAPSAAAPRSFGGARPTSIPAKRSASDRKRCLCELSAVLKETQNGNNKGRMYWSCPNESAKARCKFFEWATDEELAEAEAAKPRYRTYENRSDSRNSNSNYGGGAASGPGACFKCGQDGHWANGASLFGR
;
A
#
# COMPACT_ATOMS: atom_id res chain seq x y z
N MET A 1 20.52 -50.32 -0.51
CA MET A 1 21.30 -49.14 -0.98
C MET A 1 21.75 -48.35 0.25
N ARG A 2 22.87 -47.61 0.19
CA ARG A 2 23.25 -46.71 1.29
C ARG A 2 22.29 -45.51 1.35
N PRO A 3 21.89 -45.00 2.53
CA PRO A 3 21.05 -43.80 2.63
C PRO A 3 21.69 -42.58 1.94
N THR A 4 20.86 -41.72 1.37
CA THR A 4 21.33 -40.44 0.79
C THR A 4 21.68 -39.47 1.91
N ARG A 5 22.88 -38.88 1.93
CA ARG A 5 23.20 -37.82 2.90
C ARG A 5 22.70 -36.47 2.38
N VAL A 6 21.91 -35.78 3.19
CA VAL A 6 21.32 -34.49 2.88
C VAL A 6 21.81 -33.46 3.90
N LEU A 7 22.48 -32.41 3.42
CA LEU A 7 22.78 -31.23 4.22
C LEU A 7 21.53 -30.34 4.22
N CYS A 8 20.93 -30.13 5.38
CA CYS A 8 19.78 -29.25 5.57
C CYS A 8 20.26 -27.96 6.24
N VAL A 9 19.97 -26.78 5.69
CA VAL A 9 20.45 -25.50 6.23
C VAL A 9 19.29 -24.55 6.46
N ALA A 10 19.03 -24.21 7.73
CA ALA A 10 18.02 -23.23 8.11
C ALA A 10 18.61 -21.81 8.27
N GLU A 11 17.75 -20.80 8.29
CA GLU A 11 18.19 -19.40 8.43
C GLU A 11 18.81 -19.06 9.78
N LYS A 12 18.31 -19.70 10.85
CA LYS A 12 18.63 -19.37 12.24
C LYS A 12 18.82 -20.64 13.08
N PRO A 13 19.68 -20.63 14.13
CA PRO A 13 19.95 -21.82 14.95
C PRO A 13 18.71 -22.37 15.69
N SER A 14 17.78 -21.48 16.07
CA SER A 14 16.48 -21.81 16.63
C SER A 14 15.65 -22.68 15.68
N ILE A 15 15.50 -22.23 14.43
CA ILE A 15 14.75 -22.90 13.38
C ILE A 15 15.37 -24.28 13.06
N ALA A 16 16.70 -24.35 12.89
CA ALA A 16 17.40 -25.62 12.68
C ALA A 16 17.15 -26.65 13.81
N LYS A 17 17.18 -26.20 15.07
CA LYS A 17 16.92 -27.05 16.24
C LYS A 17 15.47 -27.56 16.25
N SER A 18 14.49 -26.69 15.97
CA SER A 18 13.08 -27.06 15.94
C SER A 18 12.75 -28.02 14.81
N ILE A 19 13.29 -27.80 13.60
CA ILE A 19 13.18 -28.74 12.46
C ILE A 19 13.80 -30.09 12.82
N THR A 20 14.99 -30.09 13.42
CA THR A 20 15.66 -31.32 13.90
C THR A 20 14.80 -32.08 14.88
N GLN A 21 14.28 -31.41 15.92
CA GLN A 21 13.45 -32.04 16.95
C GLN A 21 12.21 -32.71 16.36
N ILE A 22 11.56 -32.06 15.39
CA ILE A 22 10.41 -32.61 14.66
C ILE A 22 10.82 -33.83 13.82
N LEU A 23 11.75 -33.65 12.87
CA LEU A 23 12.05 -34.67 11.86
C LEU A 23 12.70 -35.93 12.44
N SER A 24 13.44 -35.80 13.54
CA SER A 24 14.08 -36.91 14.25
C SER A 24 13.22 -37.56 15.33
N GLY A 25 12.04 -37.00 15.65
CA GLY A 25 11.28 -37.39 16.85
C GLY A 25 12.07 -37.21 18.16
N GLY A 26 13.02 -36.27 18.18
CA GLY A 26 13.95 -36.04 19.29
C GLY A 26 15.19 -36.94 19.34
N GLN A 27 15.40 -37.83 18.37
CA GLN A 27 16.53 -38.78 18.33
C GLN A 27 17.61 -38.35 17.33
N PHE A 28 18.56 -37.52 17.77
CA PHE A 28 19.63 -36.99 16.91
C PHE A 28 20.98 -36.88 17.65
N ALA A 29 22.07 -37.06 16.91
CA ALA A 29 23.42 -36.75 17.39
C ALA A 29 23.71 -35.26 17.17
N THR A 30 24.42 -34.62 18.11
CA THR A 30 24.86 -33.22 17.96
C THR A 30 26.37 -33.16 17.82
N ARG A 31 26.85 -32.60 16.70
CA ARG A 31 28.26 -32.26 16.47
C ARG A 31 28.47 -30.75 16.60
N GLN A 32 29.68 -30.38 17.04
CA GLN A 32 30.11 -28.99 17.08
C GLN A 32 30.51 -28.49 15.69
N SER A 33 30.19 -27.22 15.41
CA SER A 33 30.77 -26.48 14.30
C SER A 33 31.94 -25.62 14.79
N GLY A 34 32.61 -24.90 13.88
CA GLY A 34 33.60 -23.87 14.24
C GLY A 34 32.99 -22.57 14.80
N ASN A 35 31.66 -22.48 14.91
CA ASN A 35 30.94 -21.33 15.46
C ASN A 35 30.25 -21.73 16.78
N GLN A 36 30.35 -20.89 17.80
CA GLN A 36 29.84 -21.18 19.16
C GLN A 36 28.31 -21.39 19.23
N TYR A 37 27.54 -20.72 18.35
CA TYR A 37 26.08 -20.72 18.34
C TYR A 37 25.48 -21.73 17.36
N ILE A 38 26.26 -22.21 16.39
CA ILE A 38 25.78 -23.11 15.33
C ILE A 38 26.26 -24.53 15.60
N ARG A 39 25.34 -25.48 15.56
CA ARG A 39 25.58 -26.91 15.74
C ARG A 39 25.21 -27.64 14.44
N ASN A 40 25.72 -28.86 14.29
CA ASN A 40 25.31 -29.78 13.24
C ASN A 40 24.55 -30.93 13.92
N TYR A 41 23.33 -31.23 13.47
CA TYR A 41 22.47 -32.26 14.02
C TYR A 41 22.30 -33.40 13.03
N ASP A 42 22.79 -34.59 13.35
CA ASP A 42 22.77 -35.75 12.46
C ASP A 42 21.73 -36.77 12.92
N PHE A 43 20.85 -37.21 12.01
CA PHE A 43 19.86 -38.28 12.26
C PHE A 43 19.47 -38.98 10.96
N ASP A 44 18.96 -40.21 11.07
CA ASP A 44 18.35 -40.89 9.93
C ASP A 44 16.87 -40.48 9.79
N TYR A 45 16.43 -40.25 8.55
CA TYR A 45 15.06 -39.91 8.19
C TYR A 45 14.51 -40.98 7.23
N PRO A 46 13.93 -42.09 7.76
CA PRO A 46 13.54 -43.26 6.98
C PRO A 46 12.52 -42.98 5.87
N GLN A 47 11.67 -41.96 6.03
CA GLN A 47 10.57 -41.59 5.13
C GLN A 47 11.04 -41.31 3.69
N VAL A 48 12.31 -40.92 3.51
CA VAL A 48 12.93 -40.70 2.19
C VAL A 48 14.26 -41.47 2.03
N ASN A 49 14.53 -42.46 2.89
CA ASN A 49 15.76 -43.26 2.93
C ASN A 49 17.04 -42.40 2.91
N ALA A 50 17.13 -41.44 3.84
CA ALA A 50 18.21 -40.47 3.92
C ALA A 50 18.77 -40.35 5.35
N THR A 51 20.03 -39.89 5.44
CA THR A 51 20.63 -39.38 6.68
C THR A 51 20.72 -37.87 6.54
N PHE A 52 20.09 -37.13 7.45
CA PHE A 52 20.09 -35.67 7.45
C PHE A 52 21.18 -35.14 8.38
N THR A 53 21.91 -34.12 7.91
CA THR A 53 22.74 -33.25 8.75
C THR A 53 22.10 -31.87 8.69
N VAL A 54 21.40 -31.46 9.77
CA VAL A 54 20.77 -30.14 9.87
C VAL A 54 21.74 -29.16 10.53
N THR A 55 21.91 -27.98 9.93
CA THR A 55 22.68 -26.86 10.48
C THR A 55 21.95 -25.54 10.18
N ALA A 56 22.57 -24.41 10.51
CA ALA A 56 22.00 -23.09 10.30
C ALA A 56 23.01 -22.08 9.73
N VAL A 57 22.49 -20.96 9.26
CA VAL A 57 23.19 -19.68 9.18
C VAL A 57 22.72 -18.75 10.31
N ALA A 58 22.93 -17.45 10.18
CA ALA A 58 22.46 -16.43 11.11
C ALA A 58 21.94 -15.21 10.33
N GLY A 59 20.92 -15.44 9.50
CA GLY A 59 20.55 -14.52 8.41
C GLY A 59 21.59 -14.50 7.28
N HIS A 60 21.67 -13.40 6.53
CA HIS A 60 22.64 -13.20 5.45
C HIS A 60 24.09 -13.46 5.90
N MET A 61 24.80 -14.30 5.16
CA MET A 61 26.23 -14.55 5.32
C MET A 61 27.07 -13.63 4.42
N LEU A 62 26.49 -13.16 3.32
CA LEU A 62 27.15 -12.26 2.39
C LEU A 62 26.92 -10.79 2.76
N GLU A 63 27.88 -9.97 2.39
CA GLU A 63 27.79 -8.51 2.33
C GLU A 63 28.15 -8.07 0.91
N HIS A 64 27.40 -7.08 0.43
CA HIS A 64 27.60 -6.47 -0.87
C HIS A 64 28.21 -5.10 -0.63
N ASP A 65 29.45 -4.88 -1.10
CA ASP A 65 30.13 -3.60 -1.05
C ASP A 65 30.92 -3.38 -2.34
N PHE A 66 31.33 -2.16 -2.62
CA PHE A 66 32.18 -1.85 -3.76
C PHE A 66 33.57 -2.44 -3.58
N SER A 67 34.24 -2.76 -4.69
CA SER A 67 35.64 -3.16 -4.66
C SER A 67 36.52 -2.13 -3.94
N PHE A 68 37.62 -2.59 -3.31
CA PHE A 68 38.48 -1.80 -2.41
C PHE A 68 38.88 -0.40 -2.92
N GLN A 69 38.98 -0.19 -4.23
CA GLN A 69 39.30 1.10 -4.84
C GLN A 69 38.24 2.18 -4.58
N TYR A 70 36.97 1.79 -4.35
CA TYR A 70 35.82 2.68 -4.16
C TYR A 70 35.27 2.66 -2.72
N SER A 71 35.80 1.81 -1.83
CA SER A 71 35.27 1.61 -0.48
C SER A 71 35.46 2.83 0.44
N LYS A 72 36.56 3.58 0.27
CA LYS A 72 36.77 4.84 1.01
C LYS A 72 35.93 5.95 0.40
N TRP A 73 35.35 6.78 1.27
CA TRP A 73 34.43 7.85 0.86
C TRP A 73 35.06 8.90 -0.06
N THR A 74 36.38 9.07 0.02
CA THR A 74 37.17 10.05 -0.75
C THR A 74 38.09 9.41 -1.80
N SER A 75 37.92 8.12 -2.16
CA SER A 75 38.81 7.46 -3.14
C SER A 75 38.29 7.49 -4.59
N CYS A 76 37.08 7.99 -4.84
CA CYS A 76 36.46 8.17 -6.15
C CYS A 76 35.51 9.38 -6.13
N ASP A 77 35.07 9.91 -7.29
CA ASP A 77 33.87 10.75 -7.34
C ASP A 77 32.64 9.87 -7.00
N PRO A 78 31.67 10.33 -6.19
CA PRO A 78 30.52 9.50 -5.85
C PRO A 78 29.62 9.12 -7.05
N PHE A 79 29.73 9.82 -8.19
CA PHE A 79 29.07 9.45 -9.45
C PHE A 79 29.60 8.10 -10.01
N GLU A 80 30.88 7.79 -9.80
CA GLU A 80 31.48 6.53 -10.27
C GLU A 80 30.79 5.31 -9.63
N LEU A 81 30.17 5.47 -8.45
CA LEU A 81 29.48 4.40 -7.73
C LEU A 81 28.21 3.87 -8.45
N PHE A 82 27.68 4.59 -9.43
CA PHE A 82 26.61 4.05 -10.29
C PHE A 82 27.10 2.91 -11.18
N GLU A 83 28.40 2.84 -11.49
CA GLU A 83 28.99 1.82 -12.39
C GLU A 83 30.04 0.96 -11.70
N ALA A 84 30.63 1.43 -10.59
CA ALA A 84 31.69 0.74 -9.85
C ALA A 84 31.37 -0.75 -9.56
N PRO A 85 32.33 -1.67 -9.67
CA PRO A 85 32.11 -3.09 -9.39
C PRO A 85 31.72 -3.33 -7.92
N ILE A 86 30.61 -4.03 -7.72
CA ILE A 86 30.15 -4.53 -6.41
C ILE A 86 30.60 -5.98 -6.26
N LEU A 87 31.15 -6.30 -5.09
CA LEU A 87 31.61 -7.63 -4.71
C LEU A 87 30.70 -8.19 -3.62
N ALA A 88 30.34 -9.47 -3.73
CA ALA A 88 29.58 -10.21 -2.73
C ALA A 88 30.52 -11.14 -1.95
N GLU A 89 30.97 -10.71 -0.78
CA GLU A 89 31.94 -11.43 0.07
C GLU A 89 31.29 -11.98 1.35
N VAL A 90 31.91 -13.00 1.96
CA VAL A 90 31.42 -13.57 3.23
C VAL A 90 31.82 -12.64 4.37
N ARG A 91 30.85 -12.22 5.18
CA ARG A 91 31.08 -11.35 6.35
C ARG A 91 32.05 -12.00 7.34
N LYS A 92 32.89 -11.19 8.00
CA LYS A 92 33.97 -11.69 8.88
C LYS A 92 33.45 -12.56 10.03
N ASP A 93 32.31 -12.20 10.61
CA ASP A 93 31.58 -12.98 11.63
C ASP A 93 30.96 -14.28 11.06
N ALA A 94 30.51 -14.24 9.80
CA ALA A 94 29.96 -15.38 9.08
C ALA A 94 31.03 -16.37 8.53
N ALA A 95 32.33 -16.03 8.56
CA ALA A 95 33.39 -16.87 8.00
C ALA A 95 33.43 -18.30 8.58
N SER A 96 33.20 -18.43 9.90
CA SER A 96 33.09 -19.73 10.59
C SER A 96 31.88 -20.56 10.12
N ILE A 97 30.78 -19.88 9.77
CA ILE A 97 29.54 -20.47 9.25
C ILE A 97 29.78 -20.99 7.84
N ALA A 98 30.32 -20.15 6.95
CA ALA A 98 30.61 -20.53 5.56
C ALA A 98 31.62 -21.69 5.49
N GLN A 99 32.59 -21.76 6.40
CA GLN A 99 33.50 -22.90 6.50
C GLN A 99 32.80 -24.18 6.99
N ASN A 100 31.85 -24.08 7.92
CA ASN A 100 31.01 -25.21 8.33
C ASN A 100 30.18 -25.75 7.15
N LEU A 101 29.52 -24.86 6.40
CA LEU A 101 28.75 -25.24 5.20
C LEU A 101 29.62 -25.98 4.17
N LYS A 102 30.81 -25.45 3.87
CA LYS A 102 31.79 -26.12 2.98
C LYS A 102 32.22 -27.48 3.49
N ASN A 103 32.39 -27.64 4.80
CA ASN A 103 32.80 -28.91 5.41
C ASN A 103 31.71 -29.99 5.31
N GLU A 104 30.45 -29.64 5.59
CA GLU A 104 29.33 -30.59 5.51
C GLU A 104 28.88 -30.83 4.05
N ALA A 105 28.97 -29.84 3.16
CA ALA A 105 28.65 -29.99 1.73
C ALA A 105 29.52 -31.04 1.02
N ARG A 106 30.81 -31.17 1.41
CA ARG A 106 31.68 -32.25 0.92
C ARG A 106 31.15 -33.66 1.30
N ARG A 107 30.44 -33.78 2.43
CA ARG A 107 29.94 -35.05 2.99
C ARG A 107 28.54 -35.42 2.48
N ALA A 108 27.75 -34.45 2.03
CA ALA A 108 26.38 -34.63 1.53
C ALA A 108 26.31 -34.92 0.03
N GLN A 109 25.26 -35.61 -0.43
CA GLN A 109 24.91 -35.73 -1.86
C GLN A 109 23.90 -34.66 -2.30
N LYS A 110 23.05 -34.19 -1.38
CA LYS A 110 22.06 -33.13 -1.63
C LYS A 110 22.20 -32.00 -0.61
N LEU A 111 21.85 -30.78 -1.03
CA LEU A 111 21.60 -29.61 -0.20
C LEU A 111 20.08 -29.37 -0.18
N MET A 112 19.52 -29.15 1.01
CA MET A 112 18.13 -28.78 1.21
C MET A 112 18.08 -27.46 1.99
N ILE A 113 17.51 -26.43 1.38
CA ILE A 113 17.35 -25.10 1.97
C ILE A 113 16.09 -25.07 2.84
N TRP A 114 16.25 -24.61 4.08
CA TRP A 114 15.23 -24.48 5.13
C TRP A 114 15.20 -23.06 5.73
N THR A 115 15.56 -22.05 4.93
CA THR A 115 15.36 -20.64 5.28
C THR A 115 13.88 -20.30 5.43
N ASP A 116 13.52 -19.14 5.97
CA ASP A 116 12.12 -18.73 5.99
C ASP A 116 11.60 -18.54 4.55
N CYS A 117 10.28 -18.63 4.32
CA CYS A 117 9.74 -18.87 2.96
C CYS A 117 9.31 -17.61 2.20
N ASP A 118 9.90 -16.46 2.53
CA ASP A 118 9.79 -15.20 1.80
C ASP A 118 10.96 -15.00 0.80
N ARG A 119 10.98 -13.82 0.16
CA ARG A 119 11.99 -13.45 -0.84
C ARG A 119 13.40 -13.36 -0.25
N GLU A 120 13.54 -12.79 0.96
CA GLU A 120 14.84 -12.70 1.65
C GLU A 120 15.37 -14.10 1.97
N GLY A 121 14.51 -15.01 2.43
CA GLY A 121 14.86 -16.41 2.68
C GLY A 121 15.24 -17.19 1.41
N GLU A 122 14.64 -16.91 0.25
CA GLU A 122 15.14 -17.45 -1.03
C GLU A 122 16.56 -16.93 -1.35
N HIS A 123 16.81 -15.63 -1.18
CA HIS A 123 18.14 -15.04 -1.39
C HIS A 123 19.19 -15.63 -0.44
N ILE A 124 18.92 -15.74 0.86
CA ILE A 124 19.80 -16.42 1.83
C ILE A 124 20.00 -17.90 1.42
N GLY A 125 18.98 -18.55 0.88
CA GLY A 125 19.06 -19.88 0.27
C GLY A 125 20.08 -19.97 -0.87
N TRP A 126 20.14 -18.95 -1.72
CA TRP A 126 21.15 -18.80 -2.76
C TRP A 126 22.56 -18.55 -2.21
N GLU A 127 22.70 -17.74 -1.14
CA GLU A 127 24.00 -17.55 -0.47
C GLU A 127 24.57 -18.88 0.06
N ILE A 128 23.71 -19.68 0.69
CA ILE A 128 24.05 -21.03 1.18
C ILE A 128 24.45 -21.93 0.01
N MET A 129 23.69 -21.92 -1.08
CA MET A 129 24.00 -22.68 -2.29
C MET A 129 25.37 -22.29 -2.86
N ARG A 130 25.64 -20.98 -3.02
CA ARG A 130 26.90 -20.42 -3.53
C ARG A 130 28.09 -20.88 -2.69
N GLU A 131 28.01 -20.81 -1.36
CA GLU A 131 29.09 -21.27 -0.49
C GLU A 131 29.27 -22.79 -0.47
N CYS A 132 28.19 -23.57 -0.58
CA CYS A 132 28.27 -25.03 -0.67
C CYS A 132 28.88 -25.49 -2.02
N MET A 133 28.49 -24.86 -3.13
CA MET A 133 28.99 -25.18 -4.47
C MET A 133 30.49 -24.92 -4.61
N LYS A 134 31.07 -23.93 -3.91
CA LYS A 134 32.53 -23.74 -3.81
C LYS A 134 33.27 -24.97 -3.28
N ALA A 135 32.62 -25.83 -2.49
CA ALA A 135 33.20 -27.07 -1.98
C ALA A 135 32.73 -28.33 -2.74
N LYS A 136 31.55 -28.27 -3.40
CA LYS A 136 31.00 -29.37 -4.21
C LYS A 136 30.13 -28.81 -5.35
N PRO A 137 30.69 -28.52 -6.54
CA PRO A 137 29.97 -27.83 -7.62
C PRO A 137 28.69 -28.55 -8.08
N ASN A 138 28.73 -29.88 -8.15
CA ASN A 138 27.61 -30.71 -8.63
C ASN A 138 26.70 -31.22 -7.49
N ILE A 139 26.56 -30.46 -6.39
CA ILE A 139 25.61 -30.82 -5.32
C ILE A 139 24.17 -30.54 -5.79
N VAL A 140 23.27 -31.51 -5.60
CA VAL A 140 21.85 -31.32 -5.97
C VAL A 140 21.18 -30.43 -4.93
N VAL A 141 20.66 -29.29 -5.35
CA VAL A 141 20.00 -28.31 -4.48
C VAL A 141 18.49 -28.47 -4.52
N THR A 142 17.85 -28.35 -3.37
CA THR A 142 16.41 -28.47 -3.16
C THR A 142 15.96 -27.50 -2.07
N ARG A 143 14.67 -27.19 -2.02
CA ARG A 143 14.07 -26.18 -1.14
C ARG A 143 12.86 -26.74 -0.42
N ALA A 144 12.88 -26.74 0.91
CA ALA A 144 11.72 -27.05 1.73
C ALA A 144 10.84 -25.80 1.87
N ARG A 145 9.53 -25.91 1.59
CA ARG A 145 8.54 -24.83 1.73
C ARG A 145 7.59 -25.12 2.89
N PHE A 146 7.44 -24.16 3.82
CA PHE A 146 6.62 -24.26 5.03
C PHE A 146 6.15 -22.87 5.46
N SER A 147 5.06 -22.80 6.24
CA SER A 147 4.49 -21.55 6.78
C SER A 147 4.39 -21.51 8.30
N ALA A 148 4.65 -22.64 8.96
CA ALA A 148 4.69 -22.79 10.40
C ALA A 148 5.62 -23.93 10.78
N ILE A 149 6.35 -23.79 11.89
CA ILE A 149 7.24 -24.82 12.42
C ILE A 149 6.42 -25.85 13.22
N ILE A 150 5.57 -26.60 12.52
CA ILE A 150 4.68 -27.64 13.09
C ILE A 150 4.91 -29.01 12.43
N PRO A 151 4.75 -30.13 13.16
CA PRO A 151 5.17 -31.46 12.66
C PRO A 151 4.66 -31.83 11.27
N GLN A 152 3.37 -31.61 11.00
CA GLN A 152 2.75 -31.96 9.73
C GLN A 152 3.36 -31.19 8.54
N GLN A 153 3.56 -29.87 8.67
CA GLN A 153 4.14 -29.06 7.59
C GLN A 153 5.63 -29.38 7.38
N ILE A 154 6.40 -29.53 8.46
CA ILE A 154 7.83 -29.82 8.38
C ILE A 154 8.10 -31.21 7.80
N HIS A 155 7.33 -32.24 8.17
CA HIS A 155 7.43 -33.56 7.52
C HIS A 155 7.05 -33.50 6.04
N ASN A 156 6.00 -32.76 5.67
CA ASN A 156 5.60 -32.59 4.27
C ASN A 156 6.68 -31.88 3.44
N ALA A 157 7.26 -30.80 3.97
CA ALA A 157 8.33 -30.04 3.32
C ALA A 157 9.61 -30.85 3.10
N ALA A 158 9.94 -31.75 4.03
CA ALA A 158 11.08 -32.67 3.91
C ALA A 158 10.84 -33.80 2.87
N GLN A 159 9.58 -34.19 2.64
CA GLN A 159 9.20 -35.26 1.70
C GLN A 159 8.95 -34.74 0.29
N HIS A 160 8.47 -33.50 0.16
CA HIS A 160 8.10 -32.86 -1.11
C HIS A 160 8.86 -31.53 -1.34
N PRO A 161 10.20 -31.53 -1.37
CA PRO A 161 10.98 -30.31 -1.61
C PRO A 161 10.91 -29.90 -3.10
N VAL A 162 10.99 -28.60 -3.35
CA VAL A 162 10.91 -27.96 -4.67
C VAL A 162 12.29 -27.40 -5.10
N PRO A 163 12.46 -26.86 -6.32
CA PRO A 163 13.62 -26.04 -6.67
C PRO A 163 13.68 -24.74 -5.85
N LEU A 164 14.87 -24.15 -5.71
CA LEU A 164 15.04 -22.78 -5.19
C LEU A 164 14.52 -21.77 -6.23
N ASP A 165 13.81 -20.74 -5.80
CA ASP A 165 13.21 -19.76 -6.71
C ASP A 165 14.21 -18.66 -7.09
N MET A 166 14.90 -18.87 -8.20
CA MET A 166 15.90 -17.92 -8.70
C MET A 166 15.32 -16.57 -9.12
N ALA A 167 14.02 -16.46 -9.43
CA ALA A 167 13.41 -15.18 -9.78
C ALA A 167 13.23 -14.30 -8.53
N GLN A 168 12.86 -14.90 -7.39
CA GLN A 168 12.83 -14.21 -6.10
C GLN A 168 14.24 -13.80 -5.63
N VAL A 169 15.25 -14.67 -5.83
CA VAL A 169 16.67 -14.34 -5.59
C VAL A 169 17.10 -13.12 -6.41
N ASP A 170 16.83 -13.14 -7.72
CA ASP A 170 17.19 -12.05 -8.64
C ASP A 170 16.51 -10.73 -8.28
N ALA A 171 15.25 -10.75 -7.83
CA ALA A 171 14.53 -9.56 -7.39
C ALA A 171 15.13 -8.95 -6.10
N VAL A 172 15.55 -9.78 -5.15
CA VAL A 172 16.22 -9.32 -3.92
C VAL A 172 17.62 -8.78 -4.23
N GLU A 173 18.41 -9.49 -5.03
CA GLU A 173 19.75 -9.02 -5.42
C GLU A 173 19.66 -7.70 -6.22
N ALA A 174 18.67 -7.56 -7.12
CA ALA A 174 18.41 -6.30 -7.83
C ALA A 174 18.20 -5.13 -6.85
N ARG A 175 17.36 -5.30 -5.84
CA ARG A 175 17.12 -4.27 -4.80
C ARG A 175 18.38 -3.98 -4.00
N ILE A 176 19.12 -4.99 -3.54
CA ILE A 176 20.35 -4.81 -2.76
C ILE A 176 21.37 -3.98 -3.56
N LEU A 177 21.61 -4.35 -4.82
CA LEU A 177 22.54 -3.63 -5.70
C LEU A 177 22.08 -2.19 -5.98
N LEU A 178 20.79 -1.99 -6.22
CA LEU A 178 20.22 -0.68 -6.53
C LEU A 178 20.25 0.26 -5.31
N ASP A 179 19.79 -0.22 -4.15
CA ASP A 179 19.79 0.54 -2.89
C ASP A 179 21.22 0.89 -2.44
N LEU A 180 22.20 -0.02 -2.65
CA LEU A 180 23.62 0.26 -2.40
C LEU A 180 24.17 1.35 -3.32
N ARG A 181 23.93 1.26 -4.65
CA ARG A 181 24.44 2.24 -5.62
C ARG A 181 23.91 3.65 -5.35
N ILE A 182 22.59 3.80 -5.32
CA ILE A 182 21.95 5.10 -5.13
C ILE A 182 22.24 5.63 -3.72
N GLY A 183 22.11 4.76 -2.72
CA GLY A 183 22.34 5.11 -1.31
C GLY A 183 23.76 5.62 -1.10
N ALA A 184 24.79 4.92 -1.60
CA ALA A 184 26.17 5.35 -1.46
C ALA A 184 26.49 6.62 -2.26
N ALA A 185 26.07 6.72 -3.53
CA ALA A 185 26.31 7.90 -4.36
C ALA A 185 25.70 9.16 -3.74
N MET A 186 24.40 9.13 -3.43
CA MET A 186 23.67 10.27 -2.87
C MET A 186 24.12 10.62 -1.44
N SER A 187 24.34 9.61 -0.58
CA SER A 187 24.83 9.86 0.80
C SER A 187 26.20 10.50 0.81
N ARG A 188 27.14 10.03 -0.03
CA ARG A 188 28.49 10.63 -0.12
C ARG A 188 28.42 12.04 -0.70
N LEU A 189 27.64 12.27 -1.76
CA LEU A 189 27.43 13.61 -2.32
C LEU A 189 26.94 14.58 -1.24
N GLN A 190 25.84 14.25 -0.55
CA GLN A 190 25.22 15.19 0.39
C GLN A 190 26.04 15.34 1.68
N THR A 191 26.55 14.25 2.28
CA THR A 191 27.36 14.32 3.51
C THR A 191 28.64 15.12 3.27
N LEU A 192 29.44 14.74 2.27
CA LEU A 192 30.73 15.39 2.01
C LEU A 192 30.55 16.86 1.60
N SER A 193 29.41 17.24 1.02
CA SER A 193 29.16 18.63 0.60
C SER A 193 28.59 19.48 1.73
N LEU A 194 27.61 18.97 2.49
CA LEU A 194 26.99 19.70 3.61
C LEU A 194 27.94 19.84 4.80
N GLN A 195 28.71 18.80 5.18
CA GLN A 195 29.66 18.90 6.29
C GLN A 195 30.73 19.99 6.06
N ARG A 196 31.20 20.15 4.82
CA ARG A 196 32.13 21.24 4.43
C ARG A 196 31.49 22.64 4.46
N ARG A 197 30.16 22.75 4.47
CA ARG A 197 29.40 24.01 4.49
C ARG A 197 28.88 24.37 5.89
N PHE A 198 28.79 23.41 6.81
CA PHE A 198 28.22 23.56 8.15
C PHE A 198 29.11 22.95 9.26
N PRO A 199 30.39 23.35 9.39
CA PRO A 199 31.32 22.77 10.36
C PRO A 199 30.94 23.07 11.82
N ASP A 200 30.30 24.22 12.08
CA ASP A 200 29.93 24.69 13.42
C ASP A 200 28.60 24.12 13.95
N HIS A 201 27.94 23.26 13.17
CA HIS A 201 26.74 22.52 13.57
C HIS A 201 27.09 21.05 13.89
N ASP A 202 26.23 20.39 14.68
CA ASP A 202 26.31 18.96 15.06
C ASP A 202 26.06 17.98 13.88
N LEU A 203 26.45 18.40 12.67
CA LEU A 203 26.43 17.63 11.41
C LEU A 203 27.81 17.08 11.05
N SER A 204 28.87 17.60 11.68
CA SER A 204 30.27 17.29 11.34
C SER A 204 30.68 15.85 11.66
N GLU A 205 30.06 15.21 12.66
CA GLU A 205 30.29 13.79 12.97
C GLU A 205 29.24 12.83 12.39
N ASP A 206 28.02 13.32 12.10
CA ASP A 206 26.89 12.47 11.66
C ASP A 206 26.83 12.27 10.14
N VAL A 207 26.62 11.01 9.72
CA VAL A 207 26.40 10.66 8.31
C VAL A 207 24.97 11.00 7.89
N ILE A 208 24.87 11.99 6.98
CA ILE A 208 23.64 12.42 6.31
C ILE A 208 23.33 11.40 5.21
N SER A 209 22.60 10.32 5.54
CA SER A 209 22.27 9.25 4.59
C SER A 209 21.09 9.56 3.67
N TYR A 210 21.17 9.09 2.43
CA TYR A 210 20.07 9.00 1.48
C TYR A 210 19.76 7.51 1.26
N GLY A 211 18.48 7.17 1.09
CA GLY A 211 18.05 5.82 0.71
C GLY A 211 16.76 5.88 -0.11
N PRO A 212 16.63 5.13 -1.24
CA PRO A 212 15.49 5.25 -2.16
C PRO A 212 14.10 5.05 -1.55
N CYS A 213 13.98 4.29 -0.45
CA CYS A 213 12.73 4.19 0.33
C CYS A 213 12.76 5.04 1.62
N GLN A 214 13.94 5.23 2.21
CA GLN A 214 14.13 6.08 3.40
C GLN A 214 13.66 7.51 3.15
N PHE A 215 14.01 8.08 1.99
CA PHE A 215 13.75 9.48 1.67
C PHE A 215 12.26 9.80 1.43
N PRO A 216 11.48 9.02 0.64
CA PRO A 216 10.04 9.24 0.57
C PRO A 216 9.28 8.90 1.87
N THR A 217 9.83 8.01 2.71
CA THR A 217 9.29 7.77 4.07
C THR A 217 9.42 9.02 4.96
N LEU A 218 10.55 9.74 4.87
CA LEU A 218 10.72 11.05 5.50
C LEU A 218 9.79 12.11 4.88
N GLY A 219 9.64 12.09 3.54
CA GLY A 219 8.77 13.00 2.80
C GLY A 219 7.34 13.02 3.34
N PHE A 220 6.73 11.86 3.64
CA PHE A 220 5.39 11.81 4.23
C PHE A 220 5.28 12.59 5.55
N VAL A 221 6.31 12.50 6.40
CA VAL A 221 6.35 13.19 7.71
C VAL A 221 6.53 14.69 7.53
N VAL A 222 7.40 15.12 6.61
CA VAL A 222 7.61 16.56 6.30
C VAL A 222 6.36 17.16 5.64
N SER A 223 5.72 16.45 4.70
CA SER A 223 4.46 16.89 4.08
C SER A 223 3.34 17.06 5.12
N ARG A 224 3.13 16.11 6.05
CA ARG A 224 2.16 16.32 7.13
C ARG A 224 2.53 17.50 8.02
N TYR A 225 3.81 17.63 8.39
CA TYR A 225 4.26 18.76 9.19
C TYR A 225 3.97 20.12 8.50
N ASN A 226 4.21 20.21 7.19
CA ASN A 226 3.91 21.40 6.40
C ASN A 226 2.40 21.65 6.27
N GLN A 227 1.56 20.62 6.10
CA GLN A 227 0.09 20.73 6.17
C GLN A 227 -0.37 21.31 7.52
N VAL A 228 0.21 20.84 8.64
CA VAL A 228 -0.13 21.33 9.99
C VAL A 228 0.33 22.78 10.21
N LYS A 229 1.48 23.17 9.65
CA LYS A 229 2.03 24.53 9.74
C LYS A 229 1.30 25.54 8.84
N ALA A 230 0.85 25.11 7.65
CA ALA A 230 0.13 25.95 6.70
C ALA A 230 -1.36 26.13 7.02
N PHE A 231 -1.93 25.23 7.81
CA PHE A 231 -3.35 25.23 8.15
C PHE A 231 -3.83 26.55 8.78
N ARG A 232 -4.87 27.13 8.21
CA ARG A 232 -5.62 28.26 8.78
C ARG A 232 -6.97 27.76 9.30
N PRO A 233 -7.28 27.90 10.60
CA PRO A 233 -8.62 27.62 11.10
C PRO A 233 -9.64 28.54 10.45
N GLU A 234 -10.72 27.95 9.96
CA GLU A 234 -11.88 28.65 9.42
C GLU A 234 -13.05 28.48 10.39
N THR A 235 -13.79 29.56 10.63
CA THR A 235 -14.99 29.51 11.47
C THR A 235 -16.16 29.01 10.64
N PHE A 236 -16.95 28.11 11.20
CA PHE A 236 -18.18 27.62 10.60
C PHE A 236 -19.33 27.70 11.61
N TRP A 237 -20.55 27.68 11.11
CA TRP A 237 -21.78 27.69 11.92
C TRP A 237 -22.67 26.51 11.57
N TYR A 238 -23.34 25.97 12.59
CA TYR A 238 -24.29 24.88 12.45
C TYR A 238 -25.46 25.05 13.40
N ILE A 239 -26.63 24.59 12.99
CA ILE A 239 -27.82 24.58 13.85
C ILE A 239 -27.75 23.36 14.76
N TYR A 240 -27.54 23.61 16.05
CA TYR A 240 -27.61 22.60 17.11
C TYR A 240 -29.06 22.51 17.58
N MET A 241 -29.71 21.37 17.34
CA MET A 241 -31.05 21.06 17.81
C MET A 241 -31.02 19.84 18.72
N SER A 242 -31.64 19.93 19.90
CA SER A 242 -31.83 18.78 20.78
C SER A 242 -33.21 18.78 21.46
N ILE A 243 -33.64 17.60 21.88
CA ILE A 243 -34.78 17.40 22.76
C ILE A 243 -34.37 16.55 23.95
N THR A 244 -34.70 17.01 25.16
CA THR A 244 -34.63 16.20 26.37
C THR A 244 -36.00 15.58 26.60
N ARG A 245 -36.05 14.24 26.66
CA ARG A 245 -37.25 13.48 27.03
C ARG A 245 -36.88 12.28 27.87
N GLU A 246 -37.86 11.71 28.57
CA GLU A 246 -37.67 10.46 29.31
C GLU A 246 -37.30 9.34 28.33
N SER A 247 -36.20 8.65 28.61
CA SER A 247 -35.71 7.52 27.82
C SER A 247 -36.49 6.24 28.16
N ASN A 248 -36.21 5.17 27.40
CA ASN A 248 -36.77 3.84 27.70
C ASN A 248 -36.33 3.27 29.07
N THR A 249 -35.38 3.90 29.77
CA THR A 249 -34.92 3.51 31.11
C THR A 249 -35.47 4.39 32.24
N GLY A 250 -36.30 5.39 31.95
CA GLY A 250 -36.87 6.29 32.95
C GLY A 250 -35.92 7.41 33.43
N GLU A 251 -34.88 7.71 32.64
CA GLU A 251 -33.96 8.82 32.88
C GLU A 251 -34.18 9.90 31.81
N GLU A 252 -34.01 11.19 32.16
CA GLU A 252 -34.05 12.26 31.16
C GLU A 252 -32.81 12.19 30.25
N GLU A 253 -33.00 11.96 28.95
CA GLU A 253 -31.92 11.82 27.98
C GLU A 253 -32.02 12.91 26.88
N GLU A 254 -30.89 13.58 26.61
CA GLU A 254 -30.78 14.55 25.52
C GLU A 254 -30.54 13.84 24.18
N THR A 255 -31.55 13.86 23.31
CA THR A 255 -31.41 13.47 21.90
C THR A 255 -30.98 14.67 21.08
N VAL A 256 -29.69 14.71 20.72
CA VAL A 256 -29.13 15.69 19.77
C VAL A 256 -29.39 15.23 18.33
N PHE A 257 -29.97 16.12 17.52
CA PHE A 257 -30.16 15.93 16.09
C PHE A 257 -29.08 16.66 15.28
N THR A 258 -28.53 15.96 14.29
CA THR A 258 -27.53 16.49 13.36
C THR A 258 -28.24 17.22 12.22
N TRP A 259 -27.90 18.48 12.00
CA TRP A 259 -28.37 19.25 10.85
C TRP A 259 -27.87 18.65 9.53
N ARG A 260 -28.76 18.45 8.54
CA ARG A 260 -28.41 17.69 7.33
C ARG A 260 -27.46 18.41 6.39
N ARG A 261 -27.37 19.74 6.46
CA ARG A 261 -26.34 20.53 5.75
C ARG A 261 -24.95 20.41 6.41
N GLY A 262 -24.86 19.86 7.62
CA GLY A 262 -23.62 19.78 8.38
C GLY A 262 -23.27 21.12 9.02
N HIS A 263 -22.56 21.97 8.29
CA HIS A 263 -22.14 23.31 8.71
C HIS A 263 -21.95 24.23 7.50
N LEU A 264 -21.97 25.54 7.71
CA LEU A 264 -21.71 26.57 6.69
C LEU A 264 -20.58 27.50 7.14
N PHE A 265 -19.79 27.99 6.19
CA PHE A 265 -18.69 28.95 6.42
C PHE A 265 -19.12 30.42 6.26
N ASP A 266 -20.41 30.66 6.05
CA ASP A 266 -20.99 32.00 5.92
C ASP A 266 -21.99 32.22 7.07
N PHE A 267 -21.71 33.23 7.90
CA PHE A 267 -22.53 33.56 9.07
C PHE A 267 -23.89 34.11 8.68
N ASP A 268 -23.96 34.99 7.69
CA ASP A 268 -25.21 35.67 7.31
C ASP A 268 -26.19 34.68 6.68
N VAL A 269 -25.69 33.74 5.87
CA VAL A 269 -26.49 32.62 5.34
C VAL A 269 -26.92 31.67 6.45
N ALA A 270 -26.03 31.30 7.37
CA ALA A 270 -26.38 30.41 8.48
C ALA A 270 -27.39 31.04 9.45
N MET A 271 -27.26 32.35 9.72
CA MET A 271 -28.19 33.12 10.52
C MET A 271 -29.55 33.25 9.83
N ALA A 272 -29.59 33.61 8.54
CA ALA A 272 -30.85 33.71 7.80
C ALA A 272 -31.63 32.38 7.79
N ILE A 273 -30.94 31.25 7.62
CA ILE A 273 -31.56 29.92 7.72
C ILE A 273 -32.05 29.66 9.16
N TYR A 274 -31.24 29.96 10.17
CA TYR A 274 -31.62 29.79 11.58
C TYR A 274 -32.84 30.65 11.98
N GLU A 275 -32.94 31.89 11.51
CA GLU A 275 -34.11 32.76 11.71
C GLU A 275 -35.37 32.14 11.10
N HIS A 276 -35.32 31.63 9.86
CA HIS A 276 -36.45 30.94 9.23
C HIS A 276 -36.85 29.65 9.97
N VAL A 277 -35.87 28.92 10.54
CA VAL A 277 -36.13 27.74 11.37
C VAL A 277 -36.89 28.13 12.65
N LEU A 278 -36.58 29.29 13.26
CA LEU A 278 -37.25 29.80 14.46
C LEU A 278 -38.65 30.41 14.20
N GLU A 279 -39.02 30.73 12.95
CA GLU A 279 -40.40 31.14 12.63
C GLU A 279 -41.41 30.01 12.89
N SER A 280 -40.95 28.76 12.87
CA SER A 280 -41.74 27.58 13.26
C SER A 280 -41.62 27.31 14.76
N PRO A 281 -42.73 27.17 15.52
CA PRO A 281 -42.68 26.87 16.95
C PRO A 281 -42.54 25.36 17.25
N ILE A 282 -42.66 24.51 16.23
CA ILE A 282 -42.69 23.04 16.34
C ILE A 282 -41.84 22.39 15.25
N ALA A 283 -41.05 21.39 15.64
CA ALA A 283 -40.41 20.44 14.76
C ALA A 283 -41.32 19.23 14.55
N ARG A 284 -41.24 18.57 13.39
CA ARG A 284 -42.04 17.38 13.08
C ARG A 284 -41.15 16.22 12.64
N VAL A 285 -41.33 15.06 13.26
CA VAL A 285 -40.74 13.80 12.83
C VAL A 285 -41.35 13.42 11.48
N THR A 286 -40.53 13.43 10.42
CA THR A 286 -40.98 12.98 9.09
C THR A 286 -40.98 11.46 9.01
N GLU A 287 -39.93 10.81 9.48
CA GLU A 287 -39.78 9.36 9.34
C GLU A 287 -38.94 8.76 10.47
N VAL A 288 -39.35 7.58 10.92
CA VAL A 288 -38.58 6.74 11.85
C VAL A 288 -38.24 5.44 11.14
N LYS A 289 -37.01 5.37 10.61
CA LYS A 289 -36.49 4.19 9.92
C LYS A 289 -35.72 3.31 10.91
N SER A 290 -36.08 2.04 11.08
CA SER A 290 -35.22 1.05 11.76
C SER A 290 -34.82 -0.06 10.80
N LYS A 291 -33.53 -0.41 10.78
CA LYS A 291 -32.96 -1.43 9.88
C LYS A 291 -31.98 -2.33 10.64
N ASP A 292 -31.92 -3.60 10.24
CA ASP A 292 -30.81 -4.48 10.64
C ASP A 292 -29.49 -3.87 10.15
N THR A 293 -28.58 -3.62 11.09
CA THR A 293 -27.20 -3.24 10.83
C THR A 293 -26.26 -4.31 11.35
N LYS A 294 -25.01 -4.27 10.91
CA LYS A 294 -23.98 -5.18 11.42
C LYS A 294 -22.62 -4.55 11.44
N LYS A 295 -21.86 -4.87 12.48
CA LYS A 295 -20.43 -4.62 12.50
C LYS A 295 -19.70 -5.86 12.01
N TRP A 296 -18.97 -5.68 10.92
CA TRP A 296 -18.24 -6.77 10.29
C TRP A 296 -17.12 -7.28 11.19
N LYS A 297 -17.04 -8.59 11.36
CA LYS A 297 -15.86 -9.22 11.97
C LYS A 297 -14.59 -8.86 11.18
N PRO A 298 -13.42 -8.78 11.83
CA PRO A 298 -12.20 -8.36 11.15
C PRO A 298 -11.80 -9.29 10.00
N LEU A 299 -11.03 -8.76 9.05
CA LEU A 299 -10.32 -9.58 8.07
C LEU A 299 -9.18 -10.37 8.74
N PRO A 300 -8.77 -11.52 8.16
CA PRO A 300 -7.53 -12.20 8.50
C PRO A 300 -6.34 -11.24 8.61
N LEU A 301 -5.39 -11.56 9.48
CA LEU A 301 -4.37 -10.62 9.90
C LEU A 301 -3.16 -10.61 8.94
N THR A 302 -2.88 -9.46 8.33
CA THR A 302 -1.65 -9.22 7.56
C THR A 302 -0.53 -8.66 8.43
N THR A 303 0.71 -8.65 7.94
CA THR A 303 1.85 -7.96 8.59
C THR A 303 1.58 -6.48 8.79
N VAL A 304 0.94 -5.83 7.82
CA VAL A 304 0.63 -4.40 7.86
C VAL A 304 -0.43 -4.10 8.92
N ASP A 305 -1.49 -4.91 9.00
CA ASP A 305 -2.51 -4.80 10.06
C ASP A 305 -1.91 -5.04 11.45
N LEU A 306 -0.98 -5.98 11.57
CA LEU A 306 -0.29 -6.26 12.83
C LEU A 306 0.59 -5.08 13.26
N GLN A 307 1.31 -4.44 12.35
CA GLN A 307 2.09 -3.22 12.63
C GLN A 307 1.20 -2.05 13.06
N LYS A 308 0.13 -1.75 12.29
CA LYS A 308 -0.84 -0.67 12.60
C LYS A 308 -1.49 -0.89 13.97
N ALA A 309 -1.93 -2.12 14.24
CA ALA A 309 -2.56 -2.48 15.51
C ALA A 309 -1.57 -2.49 16.69
N GLY A 310 -0.35 -2.99 16.50
CA GLY A 310 0.68 -3.03 17.54
C GLY A 310 1.13 -1.64 17.98
N SER A 311 1.25 -0.70 17.05
CA SER A 311 1.49 0.72 17.38
C SER A 311 0.28 1.34 18.11
N ARG A 312 -0.92 1.30 17.51
CA ARG A 312 -2.11 1.98 18.07
C ARG A 312 -2.63 1.39 19.38
N LEU A 313 -2.67 0.05 19.49
CA LEU A 313 -3.34 -0.66 20.59
C LEU A 313 -2.34 -1.19 21.62
N LEU A 314 -1.17 -1.66 21.18
CA LEU A 314 -0.15 -2.22 22.07
C LEU A 314 0.93 -1.20 22.48
N ARG A 315 0.95 -0.01 21.87
CA ARG A 315 1.95 1.05 22.11
C ARG A 315 3.38 0.56 21.91
N MET A 316 3.60 -0.24 20.86
CA MET A 316 4.91 -0.76 20.46
C MET A 316 5.28 -0.27 19.05
N SER A 317 6.54 0.05 18.80
CA SER A 317 6.97 0.39 17.43
C SER A 317 6.73 -0.78 16.46
N PRO A 318 6.42 -0.52 15.17
CA PRO A 318 6.17 -1.56 14.18
C PRO A 318 7.26 -2.64 14.15
N LYS A 319 8.54 -2.24 14.27
CA LYS A 319 9.66 -3.17 14.35
C LYS A 319 9.59 -4.08 15.58
N LYS A 320 9.37 -3.53 16.78
CA LYS A 320 9.31 -4.33 18.01
C LYS A 320 8.19 -5.38 17.95
N VAL A 321 7.06 -5.04 17.32
CA VAL A 321 5.94 -5.96 17.11
C VAL A 321 6.35 -7.12 16.19
N LEU A 322 7.04 -6.84 15.08
CA LEU A 322 7.52 -7.86 14.15
C LEU A 322 8.63 -8.73 14.76
N ASP A 323 9.60 -8.14 15.45
CA ASP A 323 10.67 -8.89 16.12
C ASP A 323 10.09 -9.90 17.15
N ILE A 324 9.04 -9.50 17.89
CA ILE A 324 8.31 -10.38 18.82
C ILE A 324 7.52 -11.46 18.07
N ALA A 325 6.77 -11.09 17.03
CA ALA A 325 6.00 -12.05 16.24
C ALA A 325 6.90 -13.09 15.56
N GLU A 326 8.09 -12.70 15.10
CA GLU A 326 9.09 -13.58 14.52
C GLU A 326 9.67 -14.55 15.55
N LYS A 327 9.96 -14.08 16.78
CA LYS A 327 10.36 -14.93 17.90
C LYS A 327 9.29 -15.97 18.25
N LEU A 328 8.01 -15.57 18.26
CA LEU A 328 6.88 -16.47 18.53
C LEU A 328 6.67 -17.50 17.41
N TYR A 329 6.90 -17.12 16.15
CA TYR A 329 6.95 -18.05 15.01
C TYR A 329 8.10 -19.06 15.13
N GLN A 330 9.31 -18.62 15.49
CA GLN A 330 10.47 -19.50 15.70
C GLN A 330 10.26 -20.52 16.83
N HIS A 331 9.40 -20.20 17.82
CA HIS A 331 8.95 -21.11 18.87
C HIS A 331 7.74 -21.98 18.48
N GLY A 332 7.19 -21.84 17.27
CA GLY A 332 6.06 -22.63 16.77
C GLY A 332 4.69 -22.21 17.32
N PHE A 333 4.58 -21.03 17.95
CA PHE A 333 3.31 -20.51 18.48
C PHE A 333 2.47 -19.76 17.44
N LEU A 334 3.11 -19.19 16.41
CA LEU A 334 2.47 -18.48 15.30
C LEU A 334 2.88 -19.07 13.94
N SER A 335 2.06 -18.81 12.93
CA SER A 335 2.49 -18.87 11.53
C SER A 335 3.47 -17.75 11.20
N TYR A 336 4.09 -17.81 10.01
CA TYR A 336 5.05 -16.80 9.57
C TYR A 336 4.45 -15.38 9.59
N PRO A 337 5.11 -14.38 10.22
CA PRO A 337 4.52 -13.06 10.46
C PRO A 337 4.79 -12.04 9.35
N ARG A 338 5.49 -12.41 8.28
CA ARG A 338 5.76 -11.58 7.09
C ARG A 338 4.94 -12.13 5.92
N THR A 339 3.68 -11.69 5.82
CA THR A 339 2.71 -12.07 4.80
C THR A 339 1.77 -10.90 4.50
N GLU A 340 1.44 -10.73 3.23
CA GLU A 340 0.44 -9.76 2.78
C GLU A 340 -0.94 -10.39 2.63
N THR A 341 -1.05 -11.72 2.76
CA THR A 341 -2.27 -12.50 2.55
C THR A 341 -3.34 -12.18 3.60
N ASP A 342 -4.51 -11.73 3.13
CA ASP A 342 -5.68 -11.37 3.95
C ASP A 342 -6.84 -12.38 3.80
N ARG A 343 -6.52 -13.60 3.37
CA ARG A 343 -7.46 -14.69 3.08
C ARG A 343 -6.90 -16.07 3.40
N PHE A 344 -7.74 -16.96 3.91
CA PHE A 344 -7.37 -18.36 4.15
C PHE A 344 -7.80 -19.27 2.99
N ASP A 345 -6.96 -20.26 2.68
CA ASP A 345 -7.21 -21.29 1.67
C ASP A 345 -8.54 -22.05 1.92
N PRO A 346 -9.27 -22.48 0.87
CA PRO A 346 -10.50 -23.29 0.97
C PRO A 346 -10.42 -24.55 1.85
N GLN A 347 -9.26 -25.20 1.95
CA GLN A 347 -9.00 -26.43 2.69
C GLN A 347 -8.29 -26.20 4.05
N PHE A 348 -8.09 -24.95 4.46
CA PHE A 348 -7.43 -24.61 5.72
C PHE A 348 -8.15 -25.21 6.95
N ASP A 349 -7.41 -25.91 7.81
CA ASP A 349 -7.92 -26.56 9.03
C ASP A 349 -8.01 -25.58 10.20
N PHE A 350 -9.17 -24.92 10.32
CA PHE A 350 -9.46 -24.05 11.45
C PHE A 350 -9.70 -24.81 12.75
N MET A 351 -10.34 -25.99 12.69
CA MET A 351 -10.90 -26.62 13.89
C MET A 351 -9.79 -27.15 14.79
N THR A 352 -8.74 -27.79 14.24
CA THR A 352 -7.57 -28.22 15.02
C THR A 352 -6.83 -27.04 15.67
N LEU A 353 -6.87 -25.86 15.07
CA LEU A 353 -6.21 -24.67 15.61
C LEU A 353 -7.06 -23.96 16.69
N ILE A 354 -8.38 -23.91 16.51
CA ILE A 354 -9.32 -23.41 17.51
C ILE A 354 -9.33 -24.32 18.74
N GLU A 355 -9.30 -25.65 18.56
CA GLU A 355 -9.29 -26.65 19.64
C GLU A 355 -8.13 -26.40 20.61
N LYS A 356 -6.93 -26.13 20.08
CA LYS A 356 -5.75 -25.80 20.89
C LYS A 356 -5.96 -24.57 21.78
N GLN A 357 -6.82 -23.61 21.40
CA GLN A 357 -7.06 -22.39 22.17
C GLN A 357 -8.13 -22.55 23.28
N THR A 358 -8.81 -23.69 23.36
CA THR A 358 -9.89 -23.95 24.33
C THR A 358 -9.42 -23.98 25.78
N VAL A 359 -8.12 -24.21 26.02
CA VAL A 359 -7.51 -24.28 27.36
C VAL A 359 -7.15 -22.91 27.96
N ASP A 360 -7.28 -21.82 27.20
CA ASP A 360 -6.89 -20.50 27.69
C ASP A 360 -7.97 -19.88 28.60
N PRO A 361 -7.64 -19.37 29.79
CA PRO A 361 -8.64 -18.79 30.70
C PRO A 361 -9.30 -17.51 30.18
N ALA A 362 -8.70 -16.80 29.21
CA ALA A 362 -9.18 -15.49 28.76
C ALA A 362 -9.98 -15.52 27.44
N TRP A 363 -10.03 -16.67 26.74
CA TRP A 363 -10.83 -16.88 25.52
C TRP A 363 -11.23 -18.34 25.25
N GLY A 364 -10.86 -19.30 26.10
CA GLY A 364 -11.12 -20.72 25.90
C GLY A 364 -12.60 -21.07 25.76
N ASP A 365 -13.47 -20.45 26.56
CA ASP A 365 -14.93 -20.58 26.45
C ASP A 365 -15.46 -20.08 25.11
N PHE A 366 -14.85 -19.05 24.52
CA PHE A 366 -15.21 -18.57 23.19
C PHE A 366 -14.77 -19.58 22.11
N ALA A 367 -13.54 -20.10 22.21
CA ALA A 367 -13.05 -21.15 21.32
C ALA A 367 -13.92 -22.43 21.41
N ASN A 368 -14.37 -22.81 22.60
CA ASN A 368 -15.33 -23.90 22.83
C ASN A 368 -16.69 -23.62 22.16
N ARG A 369 -17.19 -22.39 22.19
CA ARG A 369 -18.41 -22.03 21.43
C ARG A 369 -18.20 -22.15 19.91
N LEU A 370 -17.02 -21.80 19.38
CA LEU A 370 -16.72 -21.97 17.96
C LEU A 370 -16.71 -23.45 17.55
N GLN A 371 -16.09 -24.34 18.34
CA GLN A 371 -16.12 -25.80 18.13
C GLN A 371 -17.56 -26.33 18.08
N ASN A 372 -18.41 -25.88 18.99
CA ASN A 372 -19.79 -26.33 19.14
C ASN A 372 -20.79 -25.55 18.25
N GLY A 373 -20.43 -25.33 16.99
CA GLY A 373 -21.31 -24.75 15.97
C GLY A 373 -21.35 -23.21 15.90
N GLY A 374 -20.59 -22.51 16.75
CA GLY A 374 -20.39 -21.06 16.66
C GLY A 374 -19.46 -20.62 15.51
N PHE A 375 -18.69 -21.54 14.93
CA PHE A 375 -17.76 -21.26 13.84
C PHE A 375 -18.47 -20.68 12.60
N ASN A 376 -17.91 -19.60 12.07
CA ASN A 376 -18.24 -19.07 10.76
C ASN A 376 -16.94 -18.72 10.03
N ARG A 377 -16.79 -19.24 8.80
CA ARG A 377 -15.55 -19.13 8.02
C ARG A 377 -15.06 -17.66 7.92
N PRO A 378 -13.76 -17.39 8.08
CA PRO A 378 -13.23 -16.04 7.89
C PRO A 378 -13.61 -15.40 6.56
N ARG A 379 -13.85 -14.08 6.62
CA ARG A 379 -14.04 -13.24 5.44
C ARG A 379 -12.78 -13.33 4.56
N GLN A 380 -12.98 -13.28 3.25
CA GLN A 380 -11.89 -13.24 2.27
C GLN A 380 -11.62 -11.78 1.94
N GLY A 381 -10.38 -11.31 2.08
CA GLY A 381 -9.95 -10.02 1.55
C GLY A 381 -9.54 -10.11 0.08
N ARG A 382 -8.60 -9.24 -0.33
CA ARG A 382 -8.15 -9.09 -1.72
C ARG A 382 -6.69 -9.49 -1.97
N LYS A 383 -5.86 -9.61 -0.93
CA LYS A 383 -4.41 -9.83 -1.04
C LYS A 383 -4.05 -11.32 -0.82
N ASP A 384 -3.14 -11.83 -1.63
CA ASP A 384 -2.71 -13.24 -1.64
C ASP A 384 -1.27 -13.31 -2.17
N ASP A 385 -0.30 -13.50 -1.28
CA ASP A 385 1.13 -13.62 -1.65
C ASP A 385 1.48 -15.01 -2.21
N LYS A 386 0.53 -15.97 -2.17
CA LYS A 386 0.68 -17.37 -2.62
C LYS A 386 1.81 -18.16 -1.93
N ALA A 387 2.44 -17.60 -0.90
CA ALA A 387 3.52 -18.22 -0.13
C ALA A 387 3.07 -18.58 1.28
N HIS A 388 2.28 -17.71 1.91
CA HIS A 388 1.92 -17.77 3.31
C HIS A 388 0.42 -17.54 3.56
N PRO A 389 -0.19 -18.28 4.52
CA PRO A 389 -1.51 -17.96 5.03
C PRO A 389 -1.42 -16.72 5.95
N PRO A 390 -2.56 -16.04 6.23
CA PRO A 390 -2.63 -14.92 7.17
C PRO A 390 -2.08 -15.29 8.55
N ILE A 391 -1.60 -14.29 9.30
CA ILE A 391 -0.97 -14.49 10.61
C ILE A 391 -1.98 -15.07 11.62
N HIS A 392 -1.67 -16.24 12.17
CA HIS A 392 -2.56 -16.99 13.07
C HIS A 392 -1.80 -17.81 14.12
N PRO A 393 -2.42 -18.19 15.27
CA PRO A 393 -1.80 -19.05 16.26
C PRO A 393 -1.79 -20.53 15.81
N THR A 394 -0.63 -21.18 15.94
CA THR A 394 -0.40 -22.58 15.54
C THR A 394 -0.39 -23.55 16.73
N ALA A 395 -0.20 -23.00 17.94
CA ALA A 395 -0.25 -23.69 19.23
C ALA A 395 -0.80 -22.76 20.33
N HIS A 396 -1.09 -23.30 21.52
CA HIS A 396 -1.36 -22.51 22.73
C HIS A 396 -0.05 -22.09 23.41
N ALA A 397 -0.03 -20.91 24.03
CA ALA A 397 1.19 -20.33 24.63
C ALA A 397 0.93 -19.71 26.03
N GLY A 398 0.41 -20.51 26.97
CA GLY A 398 0.01 -20.02 28.31
C GLY A 398 1.13 -19.41 29.19
N ASN A 399 2.41 -19.72 28.91
CA ASN A 399 3.55 -19.28 29.73
C ASN A 399 4.23 -17.99 29.24
N LEU A 400 3.66 -17.29 28.26
CA LEU A 400 4.20 -16.01 27.78
C LEU A 400 3.98 -14.89 28.81
N VAL A 401 4.93 -13.94 28.87
CA VAL A 401 4.88 -12.77 29.75
C VAL A 401 5.18 -11.48 28.98
N GLY A 402 4.85 -10.33 29.58
CA GLY A 402 5.15 -9.01 29.02
C GLY A 402 4.62 -8.82 27.60
N ASP A 403 5.45 -8.22 26.75
CA ASP A 403 5.06 -7.88 25.38
C ASP A 403 4.87 -9.10 24.46
N GLU A 404 5.55 -10.22 24.71
CA GLU A 404 5.31 -11.48 23.99
C GLU A 404 3.89 -11.98 24.18
N LYS A 405 3.39 -11.95 25.43
CA LYS A 405 1.99 -12.29 25.73
C LYS A 405 1.04 -11.34 25.02
N ARG A 406 1.30 -10.03 25.03
CA ARG A 406 0.42 -9.01 24.45
C ARG A 406 0.28 -9.14 22.93
N VAL A 407 1.38 -9.42 22.22
CA VAL A 407 1.36 -9.66 20.77
C VAL A 407 0.65 -10.99 20.46
N TYR A 408 0.97 -12.06 21.18
CA TYR A 408 0.32 -13.36 21.00
C TYR A 408 -1.19 -13.33 21.27
N GLU A 409 -1.62 -12.66 22.35
CA GLU A 409 -3.03 -12.47 22.71
C GLU A 409 -3.78 -11.69 21.63
N TYR A 410 -3.21 -10.59 21.13
CA TYR A 410 -3.84 -9.82 20.04
C TYR A 410 -4.06 -10.69 18.79
N ILE A 411 -3.04 -11.44 18.36
CA ILE A 411 -3.11 -12.31 17.18
C ILE A 411 -4.12 -13.46 17.39
N THR A 412 -4.13 -14.05 18.59
CA THR A 412 -5.05 -15.16 18.93
C THR A 412 -6.50 -14.70 19.00
N ARG A 413 -6.78 -13.59 19.68
CA ARG A 413 -8.12 -12.97 19.71
C ARG A 413 -8.58 -12.56 18.31
N ARG A 414 -7.70 -11.98 17.49
CA ARG A 414 -7.97 -11.62 16.09
C ARG A 414 -8.36 -12.86 15.26
N PHE A 415 -7.61 -13.95 15.37
CA PHE A 415 -7.93 -15.20 14.67
C PHE A 415 -9.29 -15.79 15.08
N LEU A 416 -9.57 -15.87 16.39
CA LEU A 416 -10.85 -16.37 16.90
C LEU A 416 -12.03 -15.47 16.46
N ALA A 417 -11.82 -14.15 16.42
CA ALA A 417 -12.81 -13.20 15.92
C ALA A 417 -13.12 -13.40 14.42
N CYS A 418 -12.08 -13.58 13.59
CA CYS A 418 -12.24 -13.93 12.18
C CYS A 418 -13.05 -15.22 11.99
N CYS A 419 -12.93 -16.18 12.91
CA CYS A 419 -13.64 -17.46 12.91
C CYS A 419 -15.06 -17.41 13.53
N SER A 420 -15.52 -16.24 14.00
CA SER A 420 -16.85 -16.04 14.57
C SER A 420 -17.83 -15.40 13.57
N LYS A 421 -19.02 -15.01 13.99
CA LYS A 421 -20.02 -14.27 13.19
C LYS A 421 -19.79 -12.75 13.29
N ASP A 422 -20.32 -12.00 12.32
CA ASP A 422 -20.44 -10.54 12.43
C ASP A 422 -21.30 -10.18 13.66
N ALA A 423 -21.05 -9.02 14.28
CA ALA A 423 -21.93 -8.49 15.32
C ALA A 423 -23.18 -7.89 14.68
N LEU A 424 -24.36 -8.17 15.23
CA LEU A 424 -25.66 -7.74 14.66
C LEU A 424 -26.37 -6.78 15.60
N GLY A 425 -27.11 -5.83 15.04
CA GLY A 425 -27.88 -4.86 15.81
C GLY A 425 -28.92 -4.15 14.94
N TRP A 426 -29.65 -3.23 15.56
CA TRP A 426 -30.60 -2.35 14.87
C TRP A 426 -30.06 -0.93 14.87
N GLU A 427 -30.04 -0.30 13.69
CA GLU A 427 -29.77 1.12 13.54
C GLU A 427 -31.12 1.81 13.29
N THR A 428 -31.48 2.71 14.19
CA THR A 428 -32.69 3.53 14.08
C THR A 428 -32.29 4.94 13.71
N THR A 429 -32.92 5.51 12.69
CA THR A 429 -32.76 6.89 12.24
C THR A 429 -34.09 7.60 12.36
N VAL A 430 -34.12 8.68 13.13
CA VAL A 430 -35.26 9.59 13.26
C VAL A 430 -34.95 10.82 12.41
N GLU A 431 -35.70 11.02 11.33
CA GLU A 431 -35.61 12.19 10.46
C GLU A 431 -36.68 13.21 10.90
N VAL A 432 -36.27 14.48 11.02
CA VAL A 432 -37.09 15.59 11.54
C VAL A 432 -36.96 16.78 10.60
N ILE A 433 -38.06 17.49 10.38
CA ILE A 433 -38.06 18.82 9.75
C ILE A 433 -38.39 19.87 10.80
N TYR A 434 -37.66 20.98 10.81
CA TYR A 434 -37.94 22.15 11.63
C TYR A 434 -37.76 23.41 10.77
N GLY A 435 -38.82 24.21 10.61
CA GLY A 435 -38.91 25.15 9.49
C GLY A 435 -38.81 24.42 8.14
N ASP A 436 -37.96 24.93 7.25
CA ASP A 436 -37.63 24.30 5.96
C ASP A 436 -36.37 23.40 6.02
N GLU A 437 -35.78 23.19 7.21
CA GLU A 437 -34.51 22.47 7.36
C GLU A 437 -34.68 21.03 7.88
N GLU A 438 -33.85 20.14 7.34
CA GLU A 438 -33.81 18.72 7.70
C GLU A 438 -32.76 18.43 8.77
N PHE A 439 -33.13 17.60 9.74
CA PHE A 439 -32.30 17.13 10.84
C PHE A 439 -32.46 15.62 11.03
N TYR A 440 -31.46 14.95 11.60
CA TYR A 440 -31.56 13.52 11.89
C TYR A 440 -30.81 13.10 13.16
N ALA A 441 -31.37 12.14 13.90
CA ALA A 441 -30.71 11.46 15.01
C ALA A 441 -30.54 9.97 14.68
N THR A 442 -29.42 9.38 15.09
CA THR A 442 -29.16 7.94 14.95
C THR A 442 -28.95 7.27 16.30
N GLY A 443 -29.61 6.12 16.47
CA GLY A 443 -29.44 5.20 17.57
C GLY A 443 -28.99 3.83 17.09
N LEU A 444 -28.32 3.11 17.98
CA LEU A 444 -27.80 1.76 17.78
C LEU A 444 -28.17 0.88 18.97
N ARG A 445 -28.73 -0.29 18.69
CA ARG A 445 -28.97 -1.35 19.68
C ARG A 445 -28.32 -2.65 19.23
N VAL A 446 -27.30 -3.12 19.94
CA VAL A 446 -26.55 -4.35 19.65
C VAL A 446 -27.36 -5.56 20.11
N ARG A 447 -27.82 -6.36 19.14
CA ARG A 447 -28.60 -7.59 19.38
C ARG A 447 -27.70 -8.80 19.67
N GLU A 448 -26.61 -8.91 18.92
CA GLU A 448 -25.65 -10.02 19.04
C GLU A 448 -24.23 -9.49 18.96
N ARG A 449 -23.47 -9.61 20.06
CA ARG A 449 -22.07 -9.16 20.12
C ARG A 449 -21.12 -10.02 19.29
N ASN A 450 -21.38 -11.32 19.21
CA ASN A 450 -20.63 -12.31 18.42
C ASN A 450 -19.10 -12.12 18.55
N TYR A 451 -18.36 -11.73 17.49
CA TYR A 451 -16.91 -11.58 17.56
C TYR A 451 -16.40 -10.57 18.61
N LEU A 452 -17.23 -9.60 19.02
CA LEU A 452 -16.89 -8.58 20.01
C LEU A 452 -16.68 -9.15 21.43
N ASP A 453 -17.15 -10.37 21.70
CA ASP A 453 -16.92 -11.04 22.99
C ASP A 453 -15.46 -11.50 23.17
N VAL A 454 -14.75 -11.80 22.07
CA VAL A 454 -13.33 -12.19 22.12
C VAL A 454 -12.39 -11.04 21.73
N PHE A 455 -12.83 -10.16 20.83
CA PHE A 455 -12.01 -9.08 20.26
C PHE A 455 -12.26 -7.73 20.94
N ILE A 456 -11.90 -7.67 22.23
CA ILE A 456 -12.05 -6.50 23.11
C ILE A 456 -11.41 -5.19 22.62
N TYR A 457 -10.56 -5.25 21.60
CA TYR A 457 -9.93 -4.09 20.96
C TYR A 457 -10.87 -3.29 20.06
N ASP A 458 -12.02 -3.86 19.71
CA ASP A 458 -12.98 -3.25 18.81
C ASP A 458 -14.30 -2.96 19.57
N LYS A 459 -14.78 -1.71 19.51
CA LYS A 459 -15.90 -1.24 20.33
C LYS A 459 -17.17 -1.06 19.50
N TRP A 460 -18.27 -1.60 20.00
CA TRP A 460 -19.62 -1.36 19.51
C TRP A 460 -20.51 -1.35 20.76
N SER A 461 -21.12 -0.21 21.02
CA SER A 461 -21.83 0.11 22.24
C SER A 461 -23.22 0.61 21.90
N ASP A 462 -24.18 0.30 22.76
CA ASP A 462 -25.54 0.79 22.58
C ASP A 462 -25.60 2.30 22.78
N LYS A 463 -26.42 2.93 21.94
CA LYS A 463 -26.92 4.29 22.08
C LYS A 463 -28.36 4.21 21.60
N GLU A 464 -29.26 3.77 22.47
CA GLU A 464 -30.68 3.76 22.12
C GLU A 464 -31.16 5.20 21.90
N LEU A 465 -32.22 5.37 21.13
CA LEU A 465 -32.97 6.62 21.12
C LEU A 465 -34.23 6.39 21.96
N PRO A 466 -34.74 7.44 22.64
CA PRO A 466 -36.11 7.47 23.11
C PRO A 466 -37.13 7.11 22.02
N HIS A 467 -38.36 6.79 22.40
CA HIS A 467 -39.45 6.56 21.44
C HIS A 467 -39.79 7.84 20.66
N PHE A 468 -40.02 7.68 19.35
CA PHE A 468 -40.49 8.72 18.42
C PHE A 468 -41.49 8.09 17.43
N GLU A 469 -42.51 8.84 17.03
CA GLU A 469 -43.51 8.41 16.04
C GLU A 469 -43.46 9.27 14.76
N SER A 470 -43.69 8.66 13.58
CA SER A 470 -43.77 9.43 12.32
C SER A 470 -45.02 10.31 12.33
N GLY A 471 -44.85 11.60 12.07
CA GLY A 471 -45.88 12.63 12.23
C GLY A 471 -45.97 13.25 13.62
N GLU A 472 -45.16 12.80 14.59
CA GLU A 472 -45.05 13.44 15.90
C GLU A 472 -44.52 14.87 15.76
N GLU A 473 -45.17 15.82 16.45
CA GLU A 473 -44.74 17.22 16.52
C GLU A 473 -44.26 17.54 17.93
N PHE A 474 -43.11 18.20 18.06
CA PHE A 474 -42.49 18.56 19.34
C PHE A 474 -41.84 19.94 19.28
N ALA A 475 -41.80 20.65 20.41
CA ALA A 475 -40.94 21.81 20.57
C ALA A 475 -39.52 21.33 20.96
N PRO A 476 -38.44 21.70 20.23
CA PRO A 476 -37.08 21.38 20.65
C PRO A 476 -36.76 21.98 22.03
N SER A 477 -36.07 21.22 22.88
CA SER A 477 -35.62 21.73 24.19
C SER A 477 -34.51 22.77 24.04
N VAL A 478 -33.67 22.60 23.01
CA VAL A 478 -32.64 23.57 22.62
C VAL A 478 -32.62 23.65 21.10
N CYS A 479 -32.65 24.86 20.54
CA CYS A 479 -32.26 25.14 19.17
C CYS A 479 -31.35 26.39 19.20
N LEU A 480 -30.10 26.24 18.77
CA LEU A 480 -29.08 27.29 18.80
C LEU A 480 -28.25 27.26 17.53
N LEU A 481 -28.00 28.42 16.93
CA LEU A 481 -26.89 28.58 16.01
C LEU A 481 -25.59 28.56 16.81
N LYS A 482 -24.79 27.48 16.67
CA LYS A 482 -23.48 27.36 17.30
C LYS A 482 -22.39 27.57 16.25
N ASP A 483 -21.33 28.26 16.66
CA ASP A 483 -20.08 28.31 15.91
C ASP A 483 -19.19 27.09 16.22
N GLY A 484 -18.19 26.90 15.36
CA GLY A 484 -17.09 25.98 15.52
C GLY A 484 -15.92 26.44 14.65
N MET A 485 -14.74 25.84 14.85
CA MET A 485 -13.57 26.11 14.01
C MET A 485 -13.02 24.81 13.43
N THR A 486 -12.56 24.86 12.19
CA THR A 486 -11.85 23.74 11.58
C THR A 486 -10.52 23.50 12.33
N THR A 487 -10.19 22.23 12.58
CA THR A 487 -8.99 21.85 13.34
C THR A 487 -7.87 21.37 12.43
N LYS A 488 -6.64 21.82 12.70
CA LYS A 488 -5.44 21.35 11.98
C LYS A 488 -5.32 19.83 12.05
N PRO A 489 -4.86 19.13 10.99
CA PRO A 489 -4.67 17.68 11.04
C PRO A 489 -3.65 17.32 12.13
N HIS A 490 -3.71 16.11 12.67
CA HIS A 490 -2.67 15.63 13.58
C HIS A 490 -1.38 15.28 12.82
N LEU A 491 -0.23 15.43 13.47
CA LEU A 491 1.04 14.85 13.01
C LEU A 491 0.90 13.32 12.84
N LEU A 492 1.79 12.70 12.06
CA LEU A 492 1.73 11.26 11.83
C LEU A 492 2.16 10.50 13.10
N THR A 493 1.42 9.46 13.46
CA THR A 493 1.94 8.37 14.30
C THR A 493 2.67 7.34 13.44
N GLU A 494 3.39 6.40 14.05
CA GLU A 494 3.95 5.26 13.31
C GLU A 494 2.86 4.45 12.58
N ALA A 495 1.65 4.33 13.15
CA ALA A 495 0.54 3.62 12.50
C ALA A 495 0.01 4.36 11.26
N ASP A 496 0.00 5.69 11.27
CA ASP A 496 -0.38 6.51 10.12
C ASP A 496 0.67 6.42 9.02
N LEU A 497 1.95 6.48 9.37
CA LEU A 497 3.05 6.32 8.42
C LEU A 497 3.07 4.92 7.78
N VAL A 498 2.86 3.85 8.55
CA VAL A 498 2.65 2.49 8.01
C VAL A 498 1.46 2.45 7.05
N THR A 499 0.39 3.22 7.32
CA THR A 499 -0.79 3.31 6.44
C THR A 499 -0.50 4.05 5.15
N LEU A 500 0.25 5.16 5.21
CA LEU A 500 0.65 5.92 4.02
C LEU A 500 1.61 5.12 3.12
N MET A 501 2.58 4.41 3.70
CA MET A 501 3.52 3.57 2.95
C MET A 501 2.80 2.41 2.23
N ASP A 502 1.91 1.68 2.92
CA ASP A 502 1.07 0.62 2.32
C ASP A 502 0.09 1.16 1.26
N LYS A 503 -0.59 2.30 1.48
CA LYS A 503 -1.43 2.94 0.45
C LYS A 503 -0.63 3.31 -0.80
N ASN A 504 0.60 3.76 -0.60
CA ASN A 504 1.47 4.23 -1.68
C ASN A 504 2.38 3.16 -2.28
N GLY A 505 2.26 1.89 -1.87
CA GLY A 505 3.04 0.78 -2.42
C GLY A 505 4.55 0.96 -2.28
N ILE A 506 5.02 1.43 -1.13
CA ILE A 506 6.45 1.46 -0.77
C ILE A 506 6.70 0.73 0.54
N GLY A 507 7.85 0.06 0.65
CA GLY A 507 8.18 -0.78 1.80
C GLY A 507 7.44 -2.13 1.79
N THR A 508 7.09 -2.68 0.62
CA THR A 508 6.50 -4.02 0.47
C THR A 508 7.43 -5.12 1.04
N ASP A 509 6.98 -6.39 1.02
CA ASP A 509 7.73 -7.52 1.59
C ASP A 509 8.06 -7.33 3.09
N ALA A 510 7.12 -6.72 3.84
CA ALA A 510 7.27 -6.41 5.26
C ALA A 510 8.45 -5.47 5.63
N THR A 511 8.96 -4.65 4.70
CA THR A 511 10.11 -3.75 4.94
C THR A 511 9.74 -2.39 5.55
N ILE A 512 8.46 -1.98 5.55
CA ILE A 512 7.95 -0.73 6.17
C ILE A 512 8.63 -0.40 7.52
N ALA A 513 8.60 -1.34 8.48
CA ALA A 513 9.14 -1.14 9.83
C ALA A 513 10.63 -0.76 9.85
N GLN A 514 11.43 -1.28 8.91
CA GLN A 514 12.86 -0.99 8.81
C GLN A 514 13.11 0.42 8.28
N HIS A 515 12.33 0.90 7.32
CA HIS A 515 12.45 2.24 6.77
C HIS A 515 12.03 3.32 7.78
N ILE A 516 10.95 3.08 8.54
CA ILE A 516 10.55 3.93 9.67
C ILE A 516 11.64 3.96 10.75
N GLU A 517 12.18 2.81 11.16
CA GLU A 517 13.28 2.78 12.13
C GLU A 517 14.53 3.53 11.62
N THR A 518 14.79 3.48 10.31
CA THR A 518 15.95 4.15 9.70
C THR A 518 15.87 5.67 9.80
N ILE A 519 14.72 6.28 9.48
CA ILE A 519 14.59 7.76 9.58
C ILE A 519 14.65 8.28 11.02
N VAL A 520 14.21 7.48 11.99
CA VAL A 520 14.33 7.79 13.43
C VAL A 520 15.78 7.64 13.89
N LYS A 521 16.46 6.52 13.57
CA LYS A 521 17.87 6.30 13.89
C LYS A 521 18.80 7.35 13.29
N ARG A 522 18.47 7.88 12.11
CA ARG A 522 19.22 8.95 11.42
C ARG A 522 18.90 10.36 11.91
N LYS A 523 18.11 10.51 12.99
CA LYS A 523 17.69 11.81 13.56
C LYS A 523 16.97 12.74 12.55
N TYR A 524 16.40 12.18 11.47
CA TYR A 524 15.60 12.96 10.52
C TYR A 524 14.18 13.18 11.04
N VAL A 525 13.73 12.30 11.93
CA VAL A 525 12.46 12.37 12.65
C VAL A 525 12.71 12.06 14.12
N HIS A 526 12.05 12.81 14.99
CA HIS A 526 12.01 12.60 16.44
C HIS A 526 10.62 12.12 16.86
N GLU A 527 10.58 11.33 17.93
CA GLU A 527 9.33 10.90 18.54
C GLU A 527 8.94 11.89 19.66
N LYS A 528 7.83 12.62 19.51
CA LYS A 528 7.27 13.52 20.54
C LYS A 528 6.03 12.87 21.15
N MET A 529 6.02 12.74 22.48
CA MET A 529 4.82 12.32 23.22
C MET A 529 3.88 13.51 23.40
N GLN A 530 2.60 13.32 23.10
CA GLN A 530 1.52 14.26 23.43
C GLN A 530 0.41 13.46 24.13
N GLY A 531 0.23 13.68 25.43
CA GLY A 531 -0.57 12.81 26.28
C GLY A 531 -0.10 11.35 26.19
N ALA A 532 -1.00 10.46 25.79
CA ALA A 532 -0.72 9.03 25.62
C ALA A 532 -0.31 8.62 24.17
N VAL A 533 -0.26 9.58 23.23
CA VAL A 533 0.02 9.34 21.81
C VAL A 533 1.46 9.74 21.49
N LYS A 534 2.12 8.97 20.62
CA LYS A 534 3.48 9.20 20.14
C LYS A 534 3.44 9.65 18.68
N TYR A 535 3.82 10.89 18.45
CA TYR A 535 3.85 11.52 17.13
C TYR A 535 5.28 11.58 16.57
N LEU A 536 5.37 11.53 15.25
CA LEU A 536 6.59 11.68 14.46
C LEU A 536 6.71 13.15 14.03
N VAL A 537 7.78 13.81 14.44
CA VAL A 537 8.07 15.21 14.11
C VAL A 537 9.39 15.28 13.34
N PRO A 538 9.45 15.92 12.15
CA PRO A 538 10.69 15.99 11.39
C PRO A 538 11.67 16.95 12.08
N SER A 539 12.97 16.67 11.96
CA SER A 539 14.04 17.54 12.44
C SER A 539 14.33 18.66 11.43
N ALA A 540 15.04 19.71 11.85
CA ALA A 540 15.42 20.82 10.97
C ALA A 540 16.19 20.32 9.72
N LEU A 541 17.09 19.35 9.93
CA LEU A 541 17.79 18.65 8.85
C LEU A 541 16.82 17.87 7.96
N GLY A 542 15.88 17.11 8.55
CA GLY A 542 14.89 16.34 7.80
C GLY A 542 14.01 17.21 6.89
N ILE A 543 13.52 18.35 7.40
CA ILE A 543 12.75 19.33 6.63
C ILE A 543 13.63 19.94 5.53
N GLY A 544 14.82 20.46 5.89
CA GLY A 544 15.71 21.15 4.94
C GLY A 544 16.22 20.25 3.81
N LEU A 545 16.40 18.95 4.06
CA LEU A 545 16.71 17.97 3.02
C LEU A 545 15.52 17.77 2.06
N VAL A 546 14.31 17.51 2.56
CA VAL A 546 13.11 17.30 1.71
C VAL A 546 12.83 18.54 0.86
N GLU A 547 12.70 19.71 1.49
CA GLU A 547 12.42 20.97 0.79
C GLU A 547 13.54 21.34 -0.18
N GLY A 548 14.80 21.11 0.20
CA GLY A 548 15.95 21.37 -0.66
C GLY A 548 15.98 20.47 -1.90
N TYR A 549 15.65 19.19 -1.77
CA TYR A 549 15.54 18.28 -2.91
C TYR A 549 14.32 18.59 -3.80
N ASP A 550 13.17 18.94 -3.22
CA ASP A 550 11.99 19.32 -4.00
C ASP A 550 12.19 20.66 -4.73
N SER A 551 12.92 21.61 -4.15
CA SER A 551 13.25 22.89 -4.77
C SER A 551 14.12 22.80 -6.02
N ILE A 552 14.73 21.63 -6.29
CA ILE A 552 15.46 21.38 -7.55
C ILE A 552 14.48 21.23 -8.71
N GLY A 553 13.24 20.76 -8.47
CA GLY A 553 12.19 20.67 -9.48
C GLY A 553 12.37 19.50 -10.46
N PHE A 554 12.56 18.28 -9.94
CA PHE A 554 12.53 17.05 -10.74
C PHE A 554 11.11 16.76 -11.24
N GLU A 555 10.98 16.22 -12.46
CA GLU A 555 9.69 15.72 -12.97
C GLU A 555 9.12 14.60 -12.07
N ARG A 556 10.00 13.73 -11.59
CA ARG A 556 9.70 12.72 -10.56
C ARG A 556 10.46 13.10 -9.29
N SER A 557 9.76 13.64 -8.29
CA SER A 557 10.36 14.00 -6.99
C SER A 557 10.97 12.78 -6.30
N LEU A 558 12.09 13.01 -5.62
CA LEU A 558 12.75 12.04 -4.74
C LEU A 558 12.02 11.87 -3.40
N SER A 559 11.34 12.91 -2.91
CA SER A 559 10.62 12.91 -1.63
C SER A 559 9.22 12.28 -1.74
N ARG A 560 8.69 12.16 -2.96
CA ARG A 560 7.41 11.49 -3.24
C ARG A 560 7.62 10.00 -3.59
N PRO A 561 6.64 9.11 -3.32
CA PRO A 561 6.86 7.65 -3.33
C PRO A 561 6.93 7.00 -4.73
N GLN A 562 6.60 7.71 -5.81
CA GLN A 562 6.37 7.15 -7.15
C GLN A 562 7.58 6.36 -7.67
N LEU A 563 8.80 6.89 -7.53
CA LEU A 563 10.04 6.22 -7.96
C LEU A 563 10.29 4.89 -7.22
N ARG A 564 10.01 4.86 -5.92
CA ARG A 564 10.17 3.63 -5.14
C ARG A 564 9.06 2.62 -5.42
N ARG A 565 7.82 3.08 -5.61
CA ARG A 565 6.70 2.24 -6.06
C ARG A 565 6.99 1.55 -7.40
N ASP A 566 7.55 2.30 -8.35
CA ASP A 566 8.00 1.74 -9.64
C ASP A 566 9.09 0.68 -9.43
N THR A 567 10.07 0.94 -8.56
CA THR A 567 11.14 -0.01 -8.21
C THR A 567 10.58 -1.31 -7.61
N GLU A 568 9.67 -1.22 -6.64
CA GLU A 568 9.05 -2.38 -5.98
C GLU A 568 8.11 -3.15 -6.93
N ARG A 569 7.43 -2.45 -7.84
CA ARG A 569 6.69 -3.08 -8.96
C ARG A 569 7.61 -3.83 -9.93
N CYS A 570 8.79 -3.29 -10.25
CA CYS A 570 9.79 -4.00 -11.06
C CYS A 570 10.29 -5.29 -10.38
N MET A 571 10.42 -5.33 -9.05
CA MET A 571 10.74 -6.57 -8.32
C MET A 571 9.65 -7.64 -8.49
N VAL A 572 8.37 -7.25 -8.49
CA VAL A 572 7.26 -8.18 -8.80
C VAL A 572 7.38 -8.70 -10.24
N ASN A 573 7.66 -7.82 -11.20
CA ASN A 573 7.86 -8.22 -12.60
C ASN A 573 9.03 -9.21 -12.78
N ILE A 574 10.11 -9.09 -12.00
CA ILE A 574 11.20 -10.08 -11.98
C ILE A 574 10.70 -11.42 -11.43
N CYS A 575 9.97 -11.42 -10.30
CA CYS A 575 9.39 -12.64 -9.73
C CYS A 575 8.41 -13.34 -10.69
N GLU A 576 7.67 -12.59 -11.51
CA GLU A 576 6.76 -13.11 -12.53
C GLU A 576 7.46 -13.49 -13.85
N GLY A 577 8.76 -13.21 -14.00
CA GLY A 577 9.54 -13.47 -15.22
C GLY A 577 9.19 -12.54 -16.39
N THR A 578 8.54 -11.41 -16.15
CA THR A 578 8.16 -10.42 -17.17
C THR A 578 9.23 -9.33 -17.36
N MET A 579 10.22 -9.26 -16.48
CA MET A 579 11.38 -8.35 -16.53
C MET A 579 12.63 -9.08 -16.00
N THR A 580 13.84 -8.75 -16.47
CA THR A 580 15.07 -9.29 -15.85
C THR A 580 15.67 -8.34 -14.82
N LYS A 581 16.47 -8.88 -13.89
CA LYS A 581 17.29 -8.11 -12.95
C LYS A 581 18.13 -7.02 -13.64
N ASN A 582 18.74 -7.35 -14.79
CA ASN A 582 19.60 -6.41 -15.49
C ASN A 582 18.81 -5.27 -16.12
N ASP A 583 17.62 -5.53 -16.67
CA ASP A 583 16.75 -4.48 -17.23
C ASP A 583 16.31 -3.51 -16.13
N MET A 584 15.89 -4.03 -14.97
CA MET A 584 15.51 -3.21 -13.81
C MET A 584 16.68 -2.34 -13.34
N LEU A 585 17.88 -2.93 -13.22
CA LEU A 585 19.08 -2.20 -12.79
C LEU A 585 19.45 -1.10 -13.78
N ILE A 586 19.51 -1.39 -15.09
CA ILE A 586 19.86 -0.41 -16.12
C ILE A 586 18.86 0.76 -16.13
N GLN A 587 17.55 0.46 -16.18
CA GLN A 587 16.50 1.48 -16.21
C GLN A 587 16.52 2.38 -14.96
N SER A 588 16.68 1.78 -13.78
CA SER A 588 16.65 2.52 -12.52
C SER A 588 17.93 3.32 -12.32
N ILE A 589 19.10 2.74 -12.60
CA ILE A 589 20.40 3.41 -12.43
C ILE A 589 20.48 4.65 -13.32
N GLU A 590 20.04 4.59 -14.58
CA GLU A 590 20.15 5.73 -15.50
C GLU A 590 19.26 6.91 -15.04
N LEU A 591 18.03 6.62 -14.58
CA LEU A 591 17.13 7.62 -14.01
C LEU A 591 17.74 8.30 -12.77
N TYR A 592 18.37 7.53 -11.87
CA TYR A 592 19.05 8.10 -10.69
C TYR A 592 20.37 8.81 -11.01
N LYS A 593 21.08 8.45 -12.10
CA LYS A 593 22.25 9.21 -12.58
C LYS A 593 21.83 10.61 -13.03
N GLU A 594 20.76 10.73 -13.81
CA GLU A 594 20.24 12.03 -14.27
C GLU A 594 19.89 12.93 -13.06
N MET A 595 19.13 12.38 -12.11
CA MET A 595 18.77 13.06 -10.87
C MET A 595 20.00 13.46 -10.04
N TYR A 596 21.02 12.60 -9.95
CA TYR A 596 22.28 12.91 -9.28
C TYR A 596 23.04 14.06 -9.98
N ILE A 597 23.15 14.04 -11.31
CA ILE A 597 23.85 15.07 -12.08
C ILE A 597 23.21 16.44 -11.83
N ARG A 598 21.87 16.51 -11.90
CA ARG A 598 21.11 17.73 -11.63
C ARG A 598 21.20 18.14 -10.15
N THR A 599 21.13 17.20 -9.22
CA THR A 599 21.39 17.45 -7.79
C THR A 599 22.76 18.09 -7.56
N ARG A 600 23.81 17.59 -8.20
CA ARG A 600 25.17 18.12 -8.09
C ARG A 600 25.30 19.50 -8.71
N ALA A 601 24.59 19.79 -9.80
CA ALA A 601 24.58 21.11 -10.44
C ALA A 601 23.81 22.17 -9.62
N GLU A 602 22.66 21.81 -9.04
CA GLU A 602 21.78 22.71 -8.28
C GLU A 602 21.99 22.63 -6.75
N PHE A 603 23.11 22.05 -6.29
CA PHE A 603 23.34 21.67 -4.89
C PHE A 603 23.24 22.85 -3.90
N GLU A 604 23.54 24.08 -4.32
CA GLU A 604 23.39 25.27 -3.48
C GLU A 604 21.93 25.56 -3.06
N ARG A 605 20.92 25.03 -3.79
CA ARG A 605 19.51 25.06 -3.33
C ARG A 605 19.34 24.24 -2.05
N LEU A 606 19.84 22.99 -2.06
CA LEU A 606 19.84 22.10 -0.89
C LEU A 606 20.61 22.72 0.29
N VAL A 607 21.79 23.29 0.03
CA VAL A 607 22.58 24.02 1.05
C VAL A 607 21.79 25.19 1.64
N THR A 608 21.06 25.94 0.81
CA THR A 608 20.28 27.09 1.28
C THR A 608 19.11 26.65 2.16
N CYS A 609 18.27 25.70 1.69
CA CYS A 609 17.16 25.17 2.48
C CYS A 609 17.61 24.54 3.81
N VAL A 610 18.72 23.78 3.80
CA VAL A 610 19.30 23.21 5.03
C VAL A 610 19.82 24.32 5.97
N ARG A 611 20.54 25.33 5.44
CA ARG A 611 21.01 26.48 6.24
C ARG A 611 19.86 27.19 6.96
N ASP A 612 18.79 27.47 6.23
CA ASP A 612 17.70 28.29 6.73
C ASP A 612 16.91 27.51 7.80
N ARG A 613 16.61 26.23 7.57
CA ARG A 613 15.97 25.37 8.60
C ARG A 613 16.84 25.14 9.83
N LEU A 614 18.17 25.03 9.70
CA LEU A 614 19.07 24.91 10.86
C LEU A 614 19.15 26.21 11.68
N ARG A 615 18.89 27.37 11.08
CA ARG A 615 18.84 28.67 11.75
C ARG A 615 17.49 28.95 12.40
N GLU A 616 16.39 28.63 11.71
CA GLU A 616 15.03 28.72 12.25
C GLU A 616 14.81 27.72 13.40
N GLY A 617 15.44 26.55 13.32
CA GLY A 617 15.11 25.39 14.14
C GLY A 617 13.75 24.80 13.79
N VAL A 618 13.29 23.86 14.61
CA VAL A 618 11.90 23.37 14.56
C VAL A 618 11.20 23.92 15.79
N ASN A 619 10.31 24.91 15.61
CA ASN A 619 9.48 25.38 16.72
C ASN A 619 8.43 24.32 17.04
N LEU A 620 8.76 23.45 18.00
CA LEU A 620 7.92 22.33 18.42
C LEU A 620 6.67 22.77 19.20
N ASP A 621 6.58 24.04 19.58
CA ASP A 621 5.53 24.58 20.45
C ASP A 621 4.42 25.26 19.63
N ASP A 622 4.73 25.89 18.49
CA ASP A 622 3.71 26.32 17.48
C ASP A 622 2.91 25.14 16.91
N VAL A 623 3.51 23.94 16.90
CA VAL A 623 2.90 22.72 16.35
C VAL A 623 2.14 21.94 17.44
N GLY A 624 2.43 22.20 18.71
CA GLY A 624 1.53 21.85 19.81
C GLY A 624 0.13 22.41 19.56
N GLY A 625 -0.91 21.71 20.00
CA GLY A 625 -2.23 22.33 20.09
C GLY A 625 -2.24 23.35 21.23
N PRO A 626 -3.22 24.26 21.28
CA PRO A 626 -3.59 24.85 22.57
C PRO A 626 -3.90 23.71 23.55
N ASP A 627 -3.65 23.94 24.84
CA ASP A 627 -4.07 23.04 25.91
C ASP A 627 -5.57 22.72 25.79
N ASP A 628 -6.01 21.66 26.47
CA ASP A 628 -7.42 21.33 26.67
C ASP A 628 -8.16 22.53 27.31
N ALA A 629 -8.62 23.44 26.45
CA ALA A 629 -9.58 24.48 26.78
C ALA A 629 -10.92 23.78 27.00
N ASP A 630 -11.06 23.29 28.24
CA ASP A 630 -12.27 22.82 28.89
C ASP A 630 -13.51 23.45 28.27
N ASN A 631 -14.21 22.69 27.41
CA ASN A 631 -15.48 23.12 26.82
C ASN A 631 -16.60 22.91 27.87
N GLY A 632 -16.39 23.50 29.03
CA GLY A 632 -17.17 23.39 30.25
C GLY A 632 -17.57 24.78 30.74
N GLY A 633 -18.81 25.19 30.47
CA GLY A 633 -19.45 26.29 31.18
C GLY A 633 -19.34 27.69 30.55
N GLY A 634 -19.79 27.86 29.32
CA GLY A 634 -20.02 29.18 28.69
C GLY A 634 -21.37 29.82 29.05
N GLY A 635 -21.79 29.81 30.32
CA GLY A 635 -23.09 30.35 30.74
C GLY A 635 -23.04 31.81 31.21
N GLY A 636 -23.96 32.65 30.70
CA GLY A 636 -24.38 33.88 31.40
C GLY A 636 -23.73 35.21 30.97
N GLY A 637 -23.95 35.64 29.73
CA GLY A 637 -23.72 37.03 29.32
C GLY A 637 -24.89 37.95 29.70
N ALA A 638 -24.90 38.51 30.92
CA ALA A 638 -25.92 39.46 31.37
C ALA A 638 -25.35 40.76 31.97
N ALA A 639 -25.75 41.88 31.36
CA ALA A 639 -25.82 43.26 31.86
C ALA A 639 -24.83 43.73 32.98
N ARG A 640 -23.92 44.65 32.62
CA ARG A 640 -23.30 45.58 33.59
C ARG A 640 -24.18 46.82 33.80
N GLY A 641 -24.58 47.08 35.05
CA GLY A 641 -25.07 48.39 35.47
C GLY A 641 -25.58 48.43 36.91
N GLY A 642 -24.94 49.19 37.80
CA GLY A 642 -25.54 49.56 39.11
C GLY A 642 -24.65 49.43 40.36
N ARG A 643 -23.90 50.49 40.66
CA ARG A 643 -23.46 51.00 41.98
C ARG A 643 -23.72 50.17 43.27
N GLY A 644 -22.63 50.00 44.05
CA GLY A 644 -22.57 50.51 45.44
C GLY A 644 -22.51 49.49 46.60
N GLY A 645 -21.79 49.86 47.67
CA GLY A 645 -21.79 49.14 48.97
C GLY A 645 -20.42 49.11 49.66
N ARG A 646 -20.35 49.43 50.96
CA ARG A 646 -19.12 49.46 51.79
C ARG A 646 -19.17 48.45 52.94
N GLY A 647 -17.99 47.94 53.35
CA GLY A 647 -17.73 47.38 54.68
C GLY A 647 -18.07 45.89 54.88
N ALA A 648 -17.69 45.23 55.98
CA ALA A 648 -16.63 45.53 56.98
C ALA A 648 -16.38 44.29 57.89
N ARG A 649 -15.12 44.09 58.31
CA ARG A 649 -14.61 43.41 59.54
C ARG A 649 -15.24 42.09 60.09
N GLY A 650 -14.35 41.12 60.34
CA GLY A 650 -14.42 40.16 61.46
C GLY A 650 -14.73 38.69 61.07
N GLY A 651 -14.17 37.66 61.71
CA GLY A 651 -13.11 37.63 62.73
C GLY A 651 -12.77 36.21 63.25
N ARG A 652 -11.50 36.01 63.63
CA ARG A 652 -10.89 34.99 64.55
C ARG A 652 -11.51 33.58 64.75
N GLY A 653 -10.64 32.57 64.57
CA GLY A 653 -10.60 31.31 65.36
C GLY A 653 -10.27 30.07 64.50
N GLY A 654 -9.39 29.13 64.86
CA GLY A 654 -8.41 29.10 65.96
C GLY A 654 -7.71 27.73 66.13
N ARG A 655 -6.37 27.72 66.22
CA ARG A 655 -5.45 26.70 66.80
C ARG A 655 -5.47 25.22 66.33
N GLY A 656 -4.25 24.72 66.08
CA GLY A 656 -3.86 23.30 66.09
C GLY A 656 -3.59 22.73 64.69
N GLY A 657 -2.40 22.20 64.35
CA GLY A 657 -1.14 22.10 65.09
C GLY A 657 -0.16 21.16 64.36
N ARG A 658 1.08 21.62 64.15
CA ARG A 658 2.37 20.89 63.89
C ARG A 658 2.32 19.38 63.65
N GLY A 659 3.04 18.76 62.71
CA GLY A 659 4.08 19.17 61.73
C GLY A 659 4.42 17.92 60.89
N GLY A 660 5.00 17.96 59.68
CA GLY A 660 6.35 18.45 59.38
C GLY A 660 7.42 17.45 59.88
N GLY A 661 8.21 16.75 59.05
CA GLY A 661 8.26 16.68 57.58
C GLY A 661 9.55 15.99 57.09
N ALA A 662 9.69 15.83 55.76
CA ALA A 662 10.92 15.57 54.98
C ALA A 662 11.85 14.36 55.31
N ASN A 663 12.01 13.46 54.32
CA ASN A 663 13.18 13.28 53.42
C ASN A 663 14.62 13.63 53.91
N PRO A 664 15.70 13.16 53.21
CA PRO A 664 15.81 12.08 52.21
C PRO A 664 17.08 11.19 52.32
N GLY A 665 17.14 10.13 51.50
CA GLY A 665 18.38 9.72 50.80
C GLY A 665 19.45 8.88 51.55
N GLY A 666 20.12 7.99 50.82
CA GLY A 666 21.26 7.19 51.31
C GLY A 666 21.56 6.04 50.34
N ASN A 667 22.78 5.98 49.82
CA ASN A 667 23.18 5.07 48.73
C ASN A 667 24.18 4.00 49.22
N SER A 668 24.38 2.98 48.36
CA SER A 668 25.63 2.21 48.16
C SER A 668 26.11 1.12 49.16
N THR A 669 26.68 0.08 48.52
CA THR A 669 27.85 -0.77 48.88
C THR A 669 27.72 -1.93 49.89
N ASP A 670 27.73 -3.14 49.30
CA ASP A 670 28.80 -4.17 49.40
C ASP A 670 28.55 -5.56 50.04
N ASP A 671 29.22 -6.52 49.38
CA ASP A 671 29.69 -7.86 49.75
C ASP A 671 28.74 -9.02 50.11
N GLY A 672 28.75 -10.04 49.23
CA GLY A 672 29.75 -11.12 49.41
C GLY A 672 29.27 -12.55 49.73
N GLY A 673 29.44 -13.46 48.76
CA GLY A 673 29.41 -14.93 48.96
C GLY A 673 28.01 -15.58 49.08
N GLY A 674 27.82 -16.88 48.80
CA GLY A 674 28.77 -17.90 48.31
C GLY A 674 28.24 -19.33 48.53
N ASP A 675 28.26 -20.14 47.47
CA ASP A 675 28.23 -21.62 47.43
C ASP A 675 27.03 -22.49 47.91
N ASN A 676 26.76 -23.51 47.06
CA ASN A 676 26.35 -24.91 47.30
C ASN A 676 25.15 -25.23 48.23
N GLY A 677 24.21 -26.11 47.89
CA GLY A 677 24.21 -27.21 46.92
C GLY A 677 23.48 -28.44 47.50
N GLY A 678 22.74 -29.18 46.65
CA GLY A 678 22.08 -30.46 46.98
C GLY A 678 20.69 -30.34 47.65
N GLY A 679 19.77 -31.31 47.50
CA GLY A 679 19.81 -32.50 46.64
C GLY A 679 18.82 -33.60 47.04
N GLY A 680 17.87 -33.95 46.16
CA GLY A 680 17.03 -35.16 46.26
C GLY A 680 15.83 -35.09 47.26
N ALA A 681 14.90 -36.05 47.27
CA ALA A 681 14.55 -37.07 46.27
C ALA A 681 13.19 -37.76 46.61
N ARG A 682 12.42 -38.12 45.57
CA ARG A 682 11.48 -39.27 45.47
C ARG A 682 10.32 -39.46 46.49
N GLY A 683 9.11 -39.64 45.95
CA GLY A 683 8.00 -40.38 46.58
C GLY A 683 6.96 -40.80 45.52
N ALA A 684 6.53 -42.06 45.50
CA ALA A 684 5.62 -42.58 44.46
C ALA A 684 4.73 -43.74 44.94
N ALA A 685 3.43 -43.72 44.60
CA ALA A 685 2.44 -44.82 44.56
C ALA A 685 1.04 -44.21 44.29
N ARG A 686 -0.04 -44.86 43.82
CA ARG A 686 -0.39 -46.03 42.97
C ARG A 686 -1.81 -46.47 43.37
N GLY A 687 -2.74 -46.64 42.42
CA GLY A 687 -4.06 -47.28 42.61
C GLY A 687 -5.08 -46.87 41.53
N ARG A 688 -5.38 -47.66 40.49
CA ARG A 688 -6.43 -48.73 40.37
C ARG A 688 -7.87 -48.25 40.68
N GLY A 689 -8.92 -48.49 39.87
CA GLY A 689 -9.03 -48.95 38.46
C GLY A 689 -9.98 -50.13 38.20
N SER A 690 -10.99 -49.97 37.31
CA SER A 690 -11.86 -51.02 36.69
C SER A 690 -12.73 -50.41 35.56
N ARG A 691 -12.64 -50.83 34.28
CA ARG A 691 -13.36 -51.94 33.57
C ARG A 691 -14.89 -51.79 33.53
N GLY A 692 -15.64 -51.95 32.41
CA GLY A 692 -15.36 -52.26 30.98
C GLY A 692 -16.52 -51.75 30.09
N VAL A 693 -16.96 -52.30 28.92
CA VAL A 693 -16.61 -53.49 28.11
C VAL A 693 -16.64 -53.13 26.58
N ARG A 694 -17.33 -53.83 25.65
CA ARG A 694 -17.35 -53.61 24.16
C ARG A 694 -18.56 -54.24 23.45
N ARG A 695 -19.00 -53.66 22.31
CA ARG A 695 -19.37 -54.25 20.98
C ARG A 695 -20.16 -53.18 20.16
N ALA A 696 -19.90 -52.86 18.88
CA ALA A 696 -19.89 -53.64 17.61
C ALA A 696 -21.29 -54.22 17.27
N SER A 697 -21.87 -54.11 16.06
CA SER A 697 -21.36 -53.74 14.72
C SER A 697 -22.52 -53.47 13.71
N THR A 698 -22.18 -53.13 12.43
CA THR A 698 -22.93 -53.46 11.16
C THR A 698 -24.32 -52.82 10.91
N VAL A 699 -24.84 -52.61 9.68
CA VAL A 699 -24.32 -52.38 8.30
C VAL A 699 -25.52 -51.96 7.38
N ALA A 700 -25.25 -51.33 6.22
CA ALA A 700 -26.07 -51.30 4.98
C ALA A 700 -27.28 -50.33 4.76
N ARG A 701 -27.13 -49.58 3.64
CA ARG A 701 -27.99 -49.49 2.44
C ARG A 701 -28.99 -48.32 2.23
N ARG A 702 -28.80 -47.72 1.03
CA ARG A 702 -29.76 -46.95 0.22
C ARG A 702 -31.12 -47.64 0.04
N PRO A 703 -32.15 -46.87 -0.38
CA PRO A 703 -32.64 -47.06 -1.75
C PRO A 703 -32.73 -45.74 -2.56
N SER A 704 -33.05 -45.87 -3.85
CA SER A 704 -33.33 -44.77 -4.77
C SER A 704 -34.60 -45.07 -5.60
N ARG A 705 -35.39 -44.04 -5.94
CA ARG A 705 -36.10 -43.94 -7.24
C ARG A 705 -36.87 -42.62 -7.44
N ARG A 706 -36.59 -42.00 -8.60
CA ARG A 706 -37.49 -41.29 -9.56
C ARG A 706 -38.67 -40.43 -9.02
N GLY A 707 -38.61 -39.14 -9.34
CA GLY A 707 -39.68 -38.15 -9.11
C GLY A 707 -40.60 -37.85 -10.29
N ARG A 708 -41.21 -36.65 -10.31
CA ARG A 708 -41.90 -36.04 -11.47
C ARG A 708 -42.17 -34.52 -11.26
N GLY A 709 -41.89 -33.75 -12.31
CA GLY A 709 -42.24 -32.34 -12.67
C GLY A 709 -43.00 -31.37 -11.75
N GLY A 710 -42.66 -30.07 -11.90
CA GLY A 710 -43.45 -28.90 -11.46
C GLY A 710 -42.69 -27.58 -11.69
N ARG A 711 -43.30 -26.61 -12.39
CA ARG A 711 -42.74 -25.25 -12.62
C ARG A 711 -43.30 -24.25 -11.58
N GLY A 712 -42.56 -23.19 -11.24
CA GLY A 712 -43.11 -22.02 -10.53
C GLY A 712 -42.04 -21.00 -10.13
N GLY A 713 -42.05 -19.80 -10.72
CA GLY A 713 -40.98 -18.80 -10.65
C GLY A 713 -40.85 -17.96 -9.37
N GLY A 714 -39.97 -16.96 -9.44
CA GLY A 714 -39.85 -15.88 -8.44
C GLY A 714 -38.47 -15.72 -7.79
N ALA A 715 -37.42 -15.42 -8.58
CA ALA A 715 -36.14 -14.98 -8.02
C ALA A 715 -36.10 -13.44 -7.95
N ALA A 716 -36.15 -12.89 -6.74
CA ALA A 716 -35.99 -11.46 -6.51
C ALA A 716 -34.52 -11.03 -6.71
N ALA A 717 -34.31 -9.81 -7.22
CA ALA A 717 -32.98 -9.29 -7.53
C ALA A 717 -32.20 -8.92 -6.25
N ALA A 718 -30.93 -9.29 -6.20
CA ALA A 718 -29.99 -8.73 -5.23
C ALA A 718 -29.49 -7.35 -5.72
N PRO A 719 -29.36 -6.33 -4.84
CA PRO A 719 -28.87 -5.02 -5.23
C PRO A 719 -27.39 -5.07 -5.62
N ALA A 720 -27.03 -4.33 -6.67
CA ALA A 720 -25.68 -4.29 -7.19
C ALA A 720 -24.71 -3.60 -6.21
N ALA A 721 -23.63 -4.28 -5.86
CA ALA A 721 -22.50 -3.66 -5.17
C ALA A 721 -21.70 -2.80 -6.15
N GLY A 722 -21.55 -1.51 -5.87
CA GLY A 722 -20.76 -0.60 -6.70
C GLY A 722 -19.30 -1.02 -6.77
N THR A 723 -18.79 -1.21 -7.99
CA THR A 723 -17.37 -1.39 -8.26
C THR A 723 -16.63 -0.07 -8.03
N ILE A 724 -15.87 0.00 -6.93
CA ILE A 724 -14.86 1.05 -6.75
C ILE A 724 -13.70 0.71 -7.67
N ASN A 725 -13.58 1.44 -8.79
CA ASN A 725 -12.32 1.56 -9.50
C ASN A 725 -11.35 2.34 -8.60
N VAL A 726 -10.11 1.85 -8.49
CA VAL A 726 -9.03 2.58 -7.83
C VAL A 726 -8.33 3.37 -8.91
N ASP A 727 -8.67 4.64 -9.07
CA ASP A 727 -7.98 5.54 -10.00
C ASP A 727 -6.57 5.87 -9.51
N GLU A 728 -5.63 6.06 -10.43
CA GLU A 728 -4.23 6.42 -10.12
C GLU A 728 -4.10 7.80 -9.45
N SER A 729 -5.12 8.66 -9.55
CA SER A 729 -5.17 10.00 -8.95
C SER A 729 -5.17 10.02 -7.41
N ASP A 730 -5.59 8.92 -6.76
CA ASP A 730 -5.80 8.87 -5.31
C ASP A 730 -4.48 8.84 -4.49
N SER A 731 -3.32 8.83 -5.17
CA SER A 731 -1.99 8.86 -4.54
C SER A 731 -1.29 10.22 -4.57
N ASP A 732 -1.68 11.13 -5.47
CA ASP A 732 -1.15 12.50 -5.52
C ASP A 732 -1.89 13.43 -4.54
N GLN A 733 -3.16 13.14 -4.22
CA GLN A 733 -4.01 13.90 -3.27
C GLN A 733 -3.41 14.10 -1.86
N TYR A 734 -2.40 13.32 -1.45
CA TYR A 734 -1.68 13.56 -0.19
C TYR A 734 -0.66 14.70 -0.27
N TRP A 735 -0.15 14.97 -1.47
CA TRP A 735 0.92 15.91 -1.77
C TRP A 735 0.45 17.18 -2.46
N ASP A 736 -0.83 17.25 -2.79
CA ASP A 736 -1.48 18.48 -3.26
C ASP A 736 -1.65 19.44 -2.08
N ASP A 737 -1.28 20.70 -2.29
CA ASP A 737 -1.59 21.78 -1.36
C ASP A 737 -3.12 21.97 -1.27
N PRO A 738 -3.66 22.47 -0.13
CA PRO A 738 -5.06 22.88 -0.10
C PRO A 738 -5.33 23.90 -1.21
N PRO A 739 -6.44 23.78 -1.97
CA PRO A 739 -6.73 24.70 -3.06
C PRO A 739 -6.79 26.14 -2.53
N THR A 740 -6.13 27.05 -3.24
CA THR A 740 -6.27 28.50 -3.01
C THR A 740 -7.75 28.90 -3.08
N GLU A 741 -8.15 29.85 -2.23
CA GLU A 741 -9.54 30.28 -1.99
C GLU A 741 -10.44 30.23 -3.24
N PRO A 742 -11.63 29.62 -3.16
CA PRO A 742 -12.57 29.63 -4.26
C PRO A 742 -13.03 31.06 -4.55
N GLN A 743 -12.72 31.55 -5.76
CA GLN A 743 -13.29 32.79 -6.29
C GLN A 743 -14.84 32.70 -6.22
N PRO A 744 -15.54 33.78 -5.83
CA PRO A 744 -17.00 33.75 -5.75
C PRO A 744 -17.62 33.45 -7.12
N PRO A 745 -18.71 32.65 -7.16
CA PRO A 745 -19.31 32.24 -8.42
C PRO A 745 -19.84 33.46 -9.21
N PRO A 746 -19.66 33.50 -10.55
CA PRO A 746 -20.21 34.57 -11.37
C PRO A 746 -21.75 34.57 -11.33
N PRO A 747 -22.40 35.74 -11.47
CA PRO A 747 -23.85 35.85 -11.39
C PRO A 747 -24.55 35.05 -12.50
N PRO A 748 -25.75 34.50 -12.24
CA PRO A 748 -26.44 33.62 -13.18
C PRO A 748 -26.86 34.36 -14.46
N PRO A 749 -26.74 33.72 -15.65
CA PRO A 749 -27.14 34.33 -16.92
C PRO A 749 -28.67 34.47 -17.03
N ALA A 750 -29.11 35.54 -17.71
CA ALA A 750 -30.53 35.86 -17.88
C ALA A 750 -31.30 34.80 -18.69
N ALA A 751 -32.55 34.54 -18.27
CA ALA A 751 -33.36 33.45 -18.81
C ALA A 751 -33.86 33.69 -20.26
N PRO A 752 -33.74 32.72 -21.18
CA PRO A 752 -34.34 32.78 -22.52
C PRO A 752 -35.84 32.40 -22.51
N ALA A 753 -36.60 32.99 -23.44
CA ALA A 753 -38.06 32.93 -23.46
C ALA A 753 -38.66 31.57 -23.91
N ARG A 754 -39.85 31.24 -23.38
CA ARG A 754 -40.61 30.02 -23.64
C ARG A 754 -41.19 29.93 -25.07
N LYS A 755 -41.32 28.70 -25.58
CA LYS A 755 -42.31 28.29 -26.61
C LYS A 755 -43.03 26.98 -26.23
N PRO A 756 -44.22 26.68 -26.79
CA PRO A 756 -45.26 25.83 -26.16
C PRO A 756 -45.17 24.32 -26.52
N PRO A 757 -46.01 23.44 -25.94
CA PRO A 757 -45.65 22.02 -25.70
C PRO A 757 -46.01 21.04 -26.84
N SER A 758 -45.29 19.92 -26.87
CA SER A 758 -45.60 18.75 -27.71
C SER A 758 -46.57 17.78 -27.02
N SER A 759 -47.46 17.18 -27.82
CA SER A 759 -48.43 16.18 -27.38
C SER A 759 -47.86 14.76 -27.35
N ARG A 760 -48.47 13.90 -26.52
CA ARG A 760 -48.22 12.46 -26.44
C ARG A 760 -48.59 11.74 -27.75
N THR A 761 -47.72 10.83 -28.21
CA THR A 761 -48.17 9.62 -28.93
C THR A 761 -47.30 8.40 -28.61
N THR A 762 -47.89 7.22 -28.81
CA THR A 762 -47.43 5.90 -28.37
C THR A 762 -46.27 5.31 -29.17
N ALA A 763 -45.55 4.37 -28.55
CA ALA A 763 -44.46 3.61 -29.17
C ALA A 763 -44.91 2.77 -30.40
N PRO A 764 -44.14 2.76 -31.50
CA PRO A 764 -44.32 1.81 -32.60
C PRO A 764 -43.61 0.46 -32.32
N LYS A 765 -44.16 -0.60 -32.92
CA LYS A 765 -43.65 -1.99 -32.89
C LYS A 765 -42.25 -2.13 -33.50
N ALA A 766 -41.55 -3.20 -33.11
CA ALA A 766 -40.39 -3.70 -33.83
C ALA A 766 -40.73 -4.06 -35.30
N PRO A 767 -39.83 -3.78 -36.27
CA PRO A 767 -39.97 -4.24 -37.64
C PRO A 767 -39.63 -5.73 -37.77
N GLU A 768 -40.34 -6.43 -38.65
CA GLU A 768 -40.01 -7.81 -39.06
C GLU A 768 -38.77 -7.86 -39.97
N PRO A 769 -38.05 -9.00 -40.04
CA PRO A 769 -36.79 -9.08 -40.77
C PRO A 769 -36.98 -8.89 -42.27
N SER A 770 -36.35 -7.85 -42.82
CA SER A 770 -36.25 -7.63 -44.26
C SER A 770 -35.40 -8.71 -44.92
N SER A 771 -35.86 -9.23 -46.05
CA SER A 771 -35.20 -10.30 -46.81
C SER A 771 -33.98 -9.81 -47.59
N LEU A 772 -32.95 -9.34 -46.88
CA LEU A 772 -31.64 -9.04 -47.47
C LEU A 772 -30.88 -10.35 -47.71
N ALA A 773 -30.37 -10.53 -48.94
CA ALA A 773 -29.59 -11.70 -49.29
C ALA A 773 -28.25 -11.67 -48.54
N ALA A 774 -27.90 -12.77 -47.88
CA ALA A 774 -26.69 -12.89 -47.08
C ALA A 774 -25.42 -12.55 -47.91
N PRO A 775 -24.56 -11.64 -47.46
CA PRO A 775 -23.38 -11.22 -48.22
C PRO A 775 -22.36 -12.37 -48.34
N LYS A 776 -21.54 -12.33 -49.39
CA LYS A 776 -20.44 -13.29 -49.57
C LYS A 776 -19.17 -12.76 -48.92
N CYS A 777 -18.51 -13.63 -48.16
CA CYS A 777 -17.24 -13.36 -47.53
C CYS A 777 -16.12 -13.23 -48.58
N GLY A 778 -15.00 -12.60 -48.20
CA GLY A 778 -13.80 -12.51 -49.07
C GLY A 778 -13.18 -13.87 -49.46
N CYS A 779 -13.55 -14.97 -48.79
CA CYS A 779 -13.18 -16.34 -49.16
C CYS A 779 -14.16 -17.03 -50.14
N GLY A 780 -15.26 -16.38 -50.52
CA GLY A 780 -16.29 -16.90 -51.43
C GLY A 780 -17.50 -17.56 -50.74
N ASP A 781 -17.37 -17.94 -49.46
CA ASP A 781 -18.46 -18.52 -48.67
C ASP A 781 -19.55 -17.50 -48.34
N VAL A 782 -20.81 -17.95 -48.20
CA VAL A 782 -21.92 -17.09 -47.75
C VAL A 782 -21.78 -16.82 -46.25
N ALA A 783 -21.88 -15.55 -45.85
CA ALA A 783 -21.80 -15.14 -44.45
C ALA A 783 -23.03 -15.59 -43.66
N VAL A 784 -22.86 -15.77 -42.34
CA VAL A 784 -23.92 -16.20 -41.43
C VAL A 784 -24.25 -15.07 -40.46
N GLU A 785 -25.54 -14.75 -40.33
CA GLU A 785 -26.02 -13.75 -39.37
C GLU A 785 -25.82 -14.21 -37.92
N ARG A 786 -25.39 -13.30 -37.06
CA ARG A 786 -25.12 -13.52 -35.64
C ARG A 786 -25.51 -12.29 -34.84
N THR A 787 -25.83 -12.50 -33.56
CA THR A 787 -26.17 -11.42 -32.62
C THR A 787 -25.02 -11.20 -31.63
N VAL A 788 -24.69 -9.95 -31.31
CA VAL A 788 -23.73 -9.63 -30.26
C VAL A 788 -24.26 -10.06 -28.89
N LYS A 789 -23.63 -11.07 -28.29
CA LYS A 789 -23.98 -11.58 -26.94
C LYS A 789 -23.12 -10.98 -25.81
N ALA A 790 -22.01 -10.33 -26.14
CA ALA A 790 -21.13 -9.67 -25.18
C ALA A 790 -21.79 -8.42 -24.58
N ASP A 791 -21.59 -8.19 -23.28
CA ASP A 791 -22.18 -7.06 -22.56
C ASP A 791 -21.47 -5.75 -22.90
N THR A 792 -21.93 -5.14 -23.99
CA THR A 792 -21.35 -3.96 -24.63
C THR A 792 -22.46 -3.06 -25.15
N VAL A 793 -22.14 -1.84 -25.57
CA VAL A 793 -23.11 -0.89 -26.18
C VAL A 793 -23.83 -1.49 -27.40
N ASN A 794 -23.26 -2.51 -28.07
CA ASN A 794 -23.87 -3.19 -29.22
C ASN A 794 -24.60 -4.50 -28.86
N LYS A 795 -24.80 -4.85 -27.58
CA LYS A 795 -25.48 -6.09 -27.15
C LYS A 795 -26.87 -6.20 -27.79
N GLY A 796 -27.13 -7.31 -28.47
CA GLY A 796 -28.39 -7.53 -29.21
C GLY A 796 -28.37 -7.09 -30.68
N ARG A 797 -27.34 -6.37 -31.16
CA ARG A 797 -27.22 -5.95 -32.57
C ARG A 797 -26.79 -7.12 -33.47
N LEU A 798 -27.29 -7.14 -34.71
CA LEU A 798 -27.07 -8.21 -35.71
C LEU A 798 -25.93 -7.88 -36.67
N PHE A 799 -25.11 -8.89 -36.99
CA PHE A 799 -23.99 -8.79 -37.93
C PHE A 799 -23.82 -10.08 -38.72
N TRP A 800 -23.32 -9.96 -39.95
CA TRP A 800 -22.87 -11.06 -40.79
C TRP A 800 -21.41 -11.37 -40.50
N ALA A 801 -21.07 -12.65 -40.35
CA ALA A 801 -19.68 -13.08 -40.21
C ALA A 801 -19.40 -14.39 -40.96
N CYS A 802 -18.15 -14.60 -41.34
CA CYS A 802 -17.75 -15.83 -42.04
C CYS A 802 -17.99 -17.07 -41.17
N PRO A 803 -18.59 -18.16 -41.70
CA PRO A 803 -18.65 -19.43 -41.00
C PRO A 803 -17.25 -20.01 -40.73
N ASN A 804 -16.26 -19.72 -41.59
CA ASN A 804 -14.88 -20.21 -41.48
C ASN A 804 -13.92 -19.15 -40.88
N ASN A 805 -14.27 -18.70 -39.68
CA ASN A 805 -13.65 -17.59 -38.93
C ASN A 805 -12.21 -17.86 -38.40
N ARG A 806 -11.45 -18.75 -39.06
CA ARG A 806 -10.02 -19.04 -38.83
C ARG A 806 -9.12 -18.57 -39.98
N LEU A 807 -9.69 -18.33 -41.16
CA LEU A 807 -8.97 -17.96 -42.39
C LEU A 807 -9.61 -16.77 -43.13
N CYS A 808 -10.79 -16.33 -42.70
CA CYS A 808 -11.49 -15.18 -43.26
C CYS A 808 -12.17 -14.41 -42.13
N ASP A 809 -11.73 -13.17 -41.93
CA ASP A 809 -12.21 -12.27 -40.87
C ASP A 809 -13.33 -11.34 -41.37
N PHE A 810 -14.14 -11.81 -42.32
CA PHE A 810 -15.27 -11.04 -42.86
C PHE A 810 -16.31 -10.78 -41.76
N PHE A 811 -16.62 -9.49 -41.58
CA PHE A 811 -17.61 -8.97 -40.64
C PHE A 811 -18.31 -7.76 -41.27
N GLU A 812 -19.64 -7.73 -41.22
CA GLU A 812 -20.45 -6.59 -41.68
C GLU A 812 -21.70 -6.46 -40.78
N TRP A 813 -22.10 -5.23 -40.41
CA TRP A 813 -23.34 -5.06 -39.65
C TRP A 813 -24.56 -5.26 -40.55
N ALA A 814 -25.62 -5.89 -40.03
CA ALA A 814 -26.80 -6.24 -40.83
C ALA A 814 -27.67 -5.03 -41.23
N ASP A 815 -27.34 -3.82 -40.76
CA ASP A 815 -28.07 -2.56 -40.98
C ASP A 815 -27.56 -1.71 -42.18
N GLY A 816 -26.53 -2.16 -42.90
CA GLY A 816 -26.18 -1.68 -44.25
C GLY A 816 -25.26 -0.44 -44.34
N PRO A 817 -24.64 -0.17 -45.52
CA PRO A 817 -23.51 0.75 -45.63
C PRO A 817 -23.86 2.17 -46.14
N SER A 818 -23.04 3.15 -45.73
CA SER A 818 -22.92 4.46 -46.38
C SER A 818 -21.70 4.46 -47.32
N GLY A 819 -21.84 5.00 -48.55
CA GLY A 819 -20.81 4.94 -49.61
C GLY A 819 -19.51 5.73 -49.32
N SER A 820 -18.45 5.65 -50.14
CA SER A 820 -18.41 5.36 -51.60
C SER A 820 -17.11 4.67 -52.10
N ASN A 821 -17.16 4.10 -53.32
CA ASN A 821 -16.19 3.17 -53.93
C ASN A 821 -14.93 3.80 -54.59
N ALA A 822 -13.85 3.01 -54.70
CA ALA A 822 -13.10 2.76 -55.95
C ALA A 822 -12.14 1.54 -55.82
N ALA A 823 -11.93 0.79 -56.92
CA ALA A 823 -11.03 -0.38 -57.06
C ALA A 823 -10.49 -0.41 -58.52
N PRO A 824 -9.83 -1.45 -59.09
CA PRO A 824 -9.29 -2.72 -58.53
C PRO A 824 -7.88 -3.14 -59.09
N SER A 825 -7.48 -4.39 -58.81
CA SER A 825 -6.52 -5.27 -59.56
C SER A 825 -5.10 -5.44 -58.96
N ALA A 826 -4.41 -6.58 -59.10
CA ALA A 826 -4.79 -8.00 -59.33
C ALA A 826 -3.55 -8.92 -59.16
N ALA A 827 -3.78 -10.23 -59.05
CA ALA A 827 -2.83 -11.35 -59.23
C ALA A 827 -1.78 -11.67 -58.14
N ALA A 828 -1.60 -12.99 -57.95
CA ALA A 828 -0.57 -13.68 -57.16
C ALA A 828 0.36 -14.45 -58.17
N PRO A 829 1.18 -15.48 -57.85
CA PRO A 829 1.46 -16.14 -56.54
C PRO A 829 2.94 -16.65 -56.32
N ARG A 830 3.14 -17.44 -55.25
CA ARG A 830 4.20 -18.49 -55.01
C ARG A 830 5.62 -18.12 -54.51
N SER A 831 5.82 -18.38 -53.21
CA SER A 831 6.65 -19.48 -52.61
C SER A 831 8.19 -19.60 -52.78
N PHE A 832 8.80 -20.05 -51.67
CA PHE A 832 10.13 -20.65 -51.46
C PHE A 832 11.41 -19.80 -51.51
N GLY A 833 12.01 -19.61 -50.32
CA GLY A 833 13.24 -20.34 -49.98
C GLY A 833 14.59 -19.60 -50.05
N GLY A 834 15.28 -19.56 -48.90
CA GLY A 834 16.71 -19.92 -48.86
C GLY A 834 17.77 -18.81 -48.75
N ALA A 835 18.52 -18.87 -47.65
CA ALA A 835 19.94 -18.52 -47.49
C ALA A 835 20.43 -17.05 -47.57
N ARG A 836 21.27 -16.70 -46.59
CA ARG A 836 22.22 -15.55 -46.60
C ARG A 836 23.35 -15.80 -47.63
N PRO A 837 24.08 -14.76 -48.03
CA PRO A 837 25.41 -14.60 -47.42
C PRO A 837 25.83 -13.16 -47.05
N THR A 838 26.94 -13.12 -46.32
CA THR A 838 27.69 -12.00 -45.69
C THR A 838 28.30 -10.95 -46.63
N SER A 839 28.37 -9.68 -46.19
CA SER A 839 29.62 -8.87 -46.13
C SER A 839 29.40 -7.46 -45.52
N ILE A 840 30.49 -6.82 -45.06
CA ILE A 840 30.61 -5.57 -44.29
C ILE A 840 31.88 -4.84 -44.81
N PRO A 841 32.08 -3.50 -44.77
CA PRO A 841 31.17 -2.33 -44.83
C PRO A 841 31.57 -1.29 -45.92
N ALA A 842 30.77 -0.22 -46.10
CA ALA A 842 31.22 1.06 -46.65
C ALA A 842 30.67 2.24 -45.83
N LYS A 843 31.39 3.36 -45.74
CA LYS A 843 31.15 4.45 -44.77
C LYS A 843 30.13 5.51 -45.23
N ARG A 844 29.21 5.85 -44.32
CA ARG A 844 28.58 7.17 -44.03
C ARG A 844 27.96 8.00 -45.18
N SER A 845 26.67 8.29 -45.03
CA SER A 845 26.15 9.68 -44.96
C SER A 845 24.87 9.74 -44.12
N ALA A 846 24.44 10.93 -43.70
CA ALA A 846 23.43 11.11 -42.65
C ALA A 846 21.98 11.10 -43.15
N SER A 847 21.13 10.30 -42.49
CA SER A 847 19.79 10.71 -42.05
C SER A 847 19.32 9.69 -41.01
N ASP A 848 19.16 10.11 -39.75
CA ASP A 848 18.75 9.21 -38.69
C ASP A 848 17.22 9.04 -38.70
N ARG A 849 16.74 8.28 -39.69
CA ARG A 849 15.31 8.01 -39.83
C ARG A 849 14.83 7.14 -38.68
N LYS A 850 14.25 7.80 -37.67
CA LYS A 850 13.54 7.27 -36.49
C LYS A 850 13.03 5.85 -36.73
N ARG A 851 13.56 4.86 -36.00
CA ARG A 851 13.35 3.42 -36.27
C ARG A 851 12.32 2.81 -35.32
N CYS A 852 11.55 1.86 -35.83
CA CYS A 852 10.69 1.02 -35.00
C CYS A 852 11.52 0.04 -34.13
N LEU A 853 10.87 -0.58 -33.15
CA LEU A 853 11.38 -1.77 -32.40
C LEU A 853 11.61 -3.02 -33.29
N CYS A 854 11.50 -2.86 -34.61
CA CYS A 854 11.70 -3.84 -35.66
C CYS A 854 12.79 -3.40 -36.67
N GLU A 855 13.59 -2.38 -36.32
CA GLU A 855 14.69 -1.77 -37.07
C GLU A 855 14.35 -1.14 -38.44
N LEU A 856 13.12 -1.30 -38.94
CA LEU A 856 12.59 -0.53 -40.08
C LEU A 856 12.46 0.95 -39.71
N SER A 857 12.64 1.85 -40.67
CA SER A 857 12.29 3.26 -40.49
C SER A 857 10.79 3.40 -40.20
N ALA A 858 10.46 4.13 -39.14
CA ALA A 858 9.09 4.49 -38.81
C ALA A 858 8.52 5.45 -39.85
N VAL A 859 7.20 5.47 -39.96
CA VAL A 859 6.43 6.33 -40.87
C VAL A 859 5.57 7.30 -40.06
N LEU A 860 5.62 8.56 -40.46
CA LEU A 860 4.81 9.63 -39.90
C LEU A 860 3.37 9.50 -40.44
N LYS A 861 2.39 9.47 -39.54
CA LYS A 861 0.95 9.33 -39.83
C LYS A 861 0.15 10.37 -39.05
N GLU A 862 -1.02 10.74 -39.56
CA GLU A 862 -1.95 11.70 -38.93
C GLU A 862 -3.10 10.96 -38.23
N THR A 863 -3.47 11.38 -37.03
CA THR A 863 -4.62 10.82 -36.30
C THR A 863 -5.95 11.26 -36.90
N GLN A 864 -6.77 10.28 -37.30
CA GLN A 864 -8.02 10.53 -38.04
C GLN A 864 -9.25 10.75 -37.16
N ASN A 865 -9.23 10.28 -35.90
CA ASN A 865 -10.39 10.22 -34.99
C ASN A 865 -10.03 10.58 -33.54
N GLY A 866 -11.02 11.03 -32.76
CA GLY A 866 -10.90 11.33 -31.32
C GLY A 866 -10.30 12.69 -31.00
N ASN A 867 -10.11 12.99 -29.70
CA ASN A 867 -9.67 14.31 -29.21
C ASN A 867 -8.29 14.77 -29.69
N ASN A 868 -7.48 13.87 -30.27
CA ASN A 868 -6.17 14.19 -30.84
C ASN A 868 -6.20 14.38 -32.36
N LYS A 869 -7.37 14.30 -33.03
CA LYS A 869 -7.49 14.37 -34.49
C LYS A 869 -6.68 15.53 -35.10
N GLY A 870 -5.88 15.22 -36.11
CA GLY A 870 -4.95 16.17 -36.75
C GLY A 870 -3.52 16.12 -36.20
N ARG A 871 -3.28 15.46 -35.06
CA ARG A 871 -1.91 15.30 -34.52
C ARG A 871 -1.14 14.20 -35.24
N MET A 872 0.14 14.49 -35.48
CA MET A 872 1.07 13.65 -36.21
C MET A 872 1.89 12.74 -35.28
N TYR A 873 2.10 11.48 -35.67
CA TYR A 873 2.81 10.48 -34.89
C TYR A 873 3.64 9.54 -35.78
N TRP A 874 4.76 9.06 -35.26
CA TRP A 874 5.57 8.01 -35.86
C TRP A 874 5.01 6.64 -35.50
N SER A 875 5.00 5.73 -36.47
CA SER A 875 4.56 4.34 -36.27
C SER A 875 5.33 3.36 -37.14
N CYS A 876 5.30 2.07 -36.78
CA CYS A 876 5.87 1.03 -37.63
C CYS A 876 5.12 0.91 -38.98
N PRO A 877 5.82 0.81 -40.13
CA PRO A 877 5.19 0.56 -41.44
C PRO A 877 4.71 -0.89 -41.66
N ASN A 878 5.03 -1.82 -40.75
CA ASN A 878 4.66 -3.23 -40.89
C ASN A 878 3.26 -3.50 -40.32
N GLU A 879 2.28 -3.58 -41.22
CA GLU A 879 0.87 -3.81 -40.87
C GLU A 879 0.49 -5.31 -40.78
N SER A 880 1.49 -6.22 -40.83
CA SER A 880 1.29 -7.66 -40.70
C SER A 880 0.75 -8.08 -39.33
N ALA A 881 -0.42 -8.70 -39.31
CA ALA A 881 -1.10 -9.18 -38.10
C ALA A 881 -0.28 -10.18 -37.26
N LYS A 882 0.72 -10.87 -37.85
CA LYS A 882 1.58 -11.84 -37.15
C LYS A 882 2.85 -11.24 -36.52
N ALA A 883 3.17 -9.97 -36.77
CA ALA A 883 4.40 -9.34 -36.30
C ALA A 883 4.24 -7.83 -36.02
N ARG A 884 3.12 -7.42 -35.39
CA ARG A 884 2.83 -6.00 -35.09
C ARG A 884 3.83 -5.43 -34.07
N CYS A 885 4.87 -4.78 -34.60
CA CYS A 885 5.72 -3.89 -33.82
C CYS A 885 4.87 -2.74 -33.27
N LYS A 886 4.81 -2.60 -31.94
CA LYS A 886 3.99 -1.59 -31.24
C LYS A 886 4.66 -0.20 -31.13
N PHE A 887 5.63 0.10 -31.99
CA PHE A 887 6.28 1.40 -31.99
C PHE A 887 5.27 2.51 -32.34
N PHE A 888 5.10 3.46 -31.42
CA PHE A 888 4.26 4.63 -31.51
C PHE A 888 4.94 5.76 -30.74
N GLU A 889 5.04 6.95 -31.34
CA GLU A 889 5.60 8.13 -30.70
C GLU A 889 4.98 9.38 -31.33
N TRP A 890 4.63 10.41 -30.55
CA TRP A 890 4.18 11.68 -31.13
C TRP A 890 5.35 12.38 -31.82
N ALA A 891 5.10 13.04 -32.95
CA ALA A 891 6.11 13.88 -33.59
C ALA A 891 6.23 15.21 -32.84
N THR A 892 7.46 15.71 -32.67
CA THR A 892 7.71 17.05 -32.11
C THR A 892 7.59 18.12 -33.21
N ASP A 893 7.42 19.39 -32.82
CA ASP A 893 7.34 20.50 -33.78
C ASP A 893 8.63 20.65 -34.62
N GLU A 894 9.79 20.30 -34.03
CA GLU A 894 11.09 20.24 -34.70
C GLU A 894 11.13 19.11 -35.76
N GLU A 895 10.68 17.90 -35.41
CA GLU A 895 10.58 16.78 -36.35
C GLU A 895 9.60 17.03 -37.50
N LEU A 896 8.53 17.80 -37.24
CA LEU A 896 7.57 18.20 -38.27
C LEU A 896 8.18 19.22 -39.24
N ALA A 897 8.96 20.18 -38.74
CA ALA A 897 9.69 21.13 -39.58
C ALA A 897 10.73 20.42 -40.48
N GLU A 898 11.46 19.43 -39.95
CA GLU A 898 12.40 18.62 -40.74
C GLU A 898 11.69 17.74 -41.78
N ALA A 899 10.58 17.08 -41.42
CA ALA A 899 9.80 16.26 -42.34
C ALA A 899 9.17 17.08 -43.48
N GLU A 900 8.84 18.34 -43.23
CA GLU A 900 8.35 19.28 -44.25
C GLU A 900 9.48 19.79 -45.17
N ALA A 901 10.66 20.07 -44.62
CA ALA A 901 11.86 20.44 -45.39
C ALA A 901 12.35 19.32 -46.33
N ALA A 902 12.09 18.06 -45.99
CA ALA A 902 12.50 16.88 -46.77
C ALA A 902 11.63 16.57 -48.02
N LYS A 903 10.54 17.32 -48.28
CA LYS A 903 9.66 17.08 -49.44
C LYS A 903 10.32 17.57 -50.75
N PRO A 904 10.46 16.72 -51.80
CA PRO A 904 11.07 17.14 -53.06
C PRO A 904 10.17 18.14 -53.81
N ARG A 905 10.62 19.38 -53.93
CA ARG A 905 9.96 20.42 -54.75
C ARG A 905 10.20 20.15 -56.23
N TYR A 906 9.20 19.61 -56.93
CA TYR A 906 9.15 19.70 -58.39
C TYR A 906 9.04 21.17 -58.79
N ARG A 907 10.05 21.67 -59.52
CA ARG A 907 10.06 23.01 -60.12
C ARG A 907 10.11 22.85 -61.63
N THR A 908 9.01 23.14 -62.31
CA THR A 908 9.01 23.36 -63.76
C THR A 908 9.69 24.70 -64.06
N TYR A 909 10.47 24.72 -65.13
CA TYR A 909 11.15 25.92 -65.62
C TYR A 909 10.18 26.89 -66.28
N GLU A 910 10.39 28.19 -66.08
CA GLU A 910 10.29 29.16 -67.18
C GLU A 910 11.22 30.37 -66.95
N ASN A 911 11.70 30.96 -68.03
CA ASN A 911 12.79 31.94 -68.05
C ASN A 911 12.31 33.37 -67.80
N ARG A 912 13.14 34.19 -67.11
CA ARG A 912 13.73 35.41 -67.72
C ARG A 912 14.80 36.14 -66.89
N SER A 913 15.99 36.21 -67.47
CA SER A 913 16.91 37.38 -67.60
C SER A 913 17.03 38.43 -66.49
N ASP A 914 18.29 38.64 -66.07
CA ASP A 914 18.95 39.93 -65.75
C ASP A 914 18.46 40.74 -64.52
N SER A 915 19.31 41.35 -63.67
CA SER A 915 20.75 41.66 -63.78
C SER A 915 21.44 41.89 -62.41
N ARG A 916 22.78 41.70 -62.41
CA ARG A 916 23.88 42.32 -61.62
C ARG A 916 23.55 43.09 -60.30
N ASN A 917 24.14 42.69 -59.15
CA ASN A 917 25.48 43.11 -58.60
C ASN A 917 25.38 44.44 -57.80
N SER A 918 26.00 44.72 -56.64
CA SER A 918 27.08 44.08 -55.84
C SER A 918 27.02 44.54 -54.37
N ASN A 919 27.77 43.90 -53.46
CA ASN A 919 28.39 44.46 -52.22
C ASN A 919 27.49 45.04 -51.09
N SER A 920 27.95 45.21 -49.84
CA SER A 920 28.92 44.47 -49.00
C SER A 920 28.90 45.00 -47.55
N ASN A 921 29.47 44.21 -46.62
CA ASN A 921 30.22 44.64 -45.42
C ASN A 921 29.55 45.00 -44.05
N TYR A 922 30.30 44.62 -43.00
CA TYR A 922 30.36 45.08 -41.59
C TYR A 922 29.13 45.05 -40.64
N GLY A 923 29.24 44.23 -39.57
CA GLY A 923 29.77 44.75 -38.30
C GLY A 923 28.84 44.99 -37.09
N GLY A 924 28.77 44.00 -36.17
CA GLY A 924 28.86 44.17 -34.70
C GLY A 924 27.72 44.81 -33.86
N GLY A 925 27.50 44.28 -32.65
CA GLY A 925 27.11 45.09 -31.47
C GLY A 925 25.73 44.86 -30.79
N ALA A 926 25.73 44.02 -29.74
CA ALA A 926 25.00 44.13 -28.45
C ALA A 926 23.49 44.53 -28.32
N ALA A 927 22.78 43.66 -27.57
CA ALA A 927 21.83 43.96 -26.47
C ALA A 927 20.36 44.42 -26.70
N SER A 928 19.45 43.52 -26.29
CA SER A 928 18.25 43.74 -25.44
C SER A 928 17.01 44.50 -25.95
N GLY A 929 15.87 43.78 -26.02
CA GLY A 929 14.49 44.31 -26.08
C GLY A 929 13.45 43.17 -25.93
N PRO A 930 12.31 43.36 -25.25
CA PRO A 930 11.40 42.27 -24.84
C PRO A 930 10.38 41.87 -25.92
N GLY A 931 9.80 40.67 -25.78
CA GLY A 931 8.72 40.17 -26.63
C GLY A 931 7.39 39.99 -25.87
N ALA A 932 6.30 40.43 -26.50
CA ALA A 932 4.96 40.43 -25.93
C ALA A 932 4.30 39.03 -25.83
N CYS A 933 3.27 38.92 -24.99
CA CYS A 933 2.50 37.68 -24.80
C CYS A 933 1.73 37.26 -26.07
N PHE A 934 2.06 36.08 -26.61
CA PHE A 934 1.50 35.53 -27.87
C PHE A 934 -0.04 35.44 -27.93
N LYS A 935 -0.75 35.30 -26.79
CA LYS A 935 -2.22 35.20 -26.78
C LYS A 935 -2.96 36.55 -26.85
N CYS A 936 -2.36 37.65 -26.41
CA CYS A 936 -3.06 38.95 -26.28
C CYS A 936 -2.24 40.19 -26.70
N GLY A 937 -0.95 40.04 -27.00
CA GLY A 937 -0.11 41.11 -27.56
C GLY A 937 0.35 42.18 -26.58
N GLN A 938 0.23 41.99 -25.26
CA GLN A 938 0.75 42.93 -24.25
C GLN A 938 2.04 42.42 -23.59
N ASP A 939 2.91 43.36 -23.22
CA ASP A 939 4.15 43.10 -22.50
C ASP A 939 3.92 42.88 -20.99
N GLY A 940 4.87 42.18 -20.33
CA GLY A 940 4.93 42.08 -18.87
C GLY A 940 4.33 40.81 -18.24
N HIS A 941 3.83 39.84 -19.02
CA HIS A 941 3.36 38.55 -18.49
C HIS A 941 3.55 37.39 -19.48
N TRP A 942 3.52 36.16 -18.97
CA TRP A 942 3.57 34.92 -19.76
C TRP A 942 2.20 34.21 -19.79
N ALA A 943 2.00 33.29 -20.73
CA ALA A 943 0.70 32.85 -21.26
C ALA A 943 -0.30 32.16 -20.29
N ASN A 944 0.05 31.97 -19.01
CA ASN A 944 -0.83 31.41 -17.98
C ASN A 944 -1.64 32.47 -17.20
N GLY A 945 -1.40 33.77 -17.43
CA GLY A 945 -2.16 34.86 -16.78
C GLY A 945 -3.47 35.27 -17.46
N ALA A 946 -3.90 34.58 -18.53
CA ALA A 946 -4.98 35.04 -19.41
C ALA A 946 -6.24 34.16 -19.34
N SER A 947 -7.07 34.35 -18.32
CA SER A 947 -8.45 33.86 -18.30
C SER A 947 -9.37 34.69 -17.41
N LEU A 948 -9.99 35.74 -17.98
CA LEU A 948 -11.27 36.35 -17.59
C LEU A 948 -11.68 37.34 -18.71
N PHE A 949 -12.99 37.54 -18.91
CA PHE A 949 -13.69 38.36 -19.93
C PHE A 949 -13.94 37.76 -21.35
N GLY A 950 -15.22 37.45 -21.61
CA GLY A 950 -15.88 37.44 -22.94
C GLY A 950 -15.80 36.12 -23.73
N ARG A 951 -16.91 35.46 -24.12
CA ARG A 951 -18.35 35.79 -24.04
C ARG A 951 -19.16 34.56 -23.63
#